data_AF-A0A7U2QTF1-F1
#
_entry.id   AF-A0A7U2QTF1-F1
#
_cell.length_a   1.000
_cell.length_b   1.000
_cell.length_c   1.000
_cell.angle_alpha   90.00
_cell.angle_beta   90.00
_cell.angle_gamma   90.00
#
_symmetry.space_group_name_H-M   'P 1'
#
loop_
_entity.id
_entity.type
_entity.pdbx_description
1 polymer ?
#
loop_
_entity_poly.entity_id
_entity_poly.type
_entity_poly.pdbx_seq_one_letter_code
_entity_poly.pdbx_strand_id
1 'polypeptide(L)'
;MTSKESISPKPEDIDTHSIISMQELDPSPVQDVFPDLESGQYIFQSQGRPSKLGDISKAGQPPFSVGLRGHNWDSWLSALQRYSTYPPTLFFSLHFANTSLFPLVTQSVPDSETYLLLTRPIYQSPGLEHVVLTVPILVHIASGIVLRNIRSSRRARLYGAETRAQRYSLNFWPRMSLQARLGYCFVPFLGAHVLVNRVTPLIVDGGSSGIGLGYVAHGIARNPVFWNVYYVVLAAVGMWHIIGGWATWMGWRVTTAQKRRGCKKGSLEGYLGYAESEEQVKRKRKMRWIVNGVAAYDGKEYHAVKEGNAFILNPPSQAAASTGTRRNLKAEDESQSVFYNPIQQFNRDLSVLAIKAYGENVLASKKRRAERRQRGGAVDGKSTGKKRKREDGDEEEPNGKRSNFDNQTPSSDHLDLELHAGDNTTPSFTILDALSATGLRALRYASEIPFATCVVANDLSPSAIKSMKLNIEYNGLGKLIQPNTGDARTYMYSTLNSANTQASRPHTGKFDVIDLDPYGTAAPFMDSAVQAVKDGGLLCVTCTDAGVWASNGYPEKSYALYGGVPTKGTHSHEGGLRLILHALALSAAKYGLAIEPLLSLSIDFYARVFVRVHRSPAEVKFASGNTMVVYNCDSGCGAWSTQPLTQTKPRLDKKGNPFYHYGFAQGPLANTTCAHCGMKTHIGGPMWAGPLHNPQFIRRILDMLLEADRSVYQTVDRIEGMLTTALEEDLTPNASIRSGSSEPTISKTKDVALSEDPAIIPRMDPALREPYPFYFSLSALSKVLHTSTISSDAFRGAVRHLGYQCTRSHTKPNSIRTDAPWDVIWEIMREWVRQKSPVKENALKPGTAGAAIMAKSRENLQKQKEGDKDLRLLKQEIVFAAENGKDISDLVTKVEAALYRSGFRQGLNLSEFDSRPANMQNEAQSTNQALAIKSNTSTLDVVFDESLGREVTKKRLVRYQINPRANWGPLNRASGRGQG
;
A
#
# COMPACT_ATOMS: atom_id res chain seq x y z
N MET A 1 44.55 -41.63 53.27
CA MET A 1 43.39 -42.05 54.08
C MET A 1 42.23 -42.30 53.15
N THR A 2 41.84 -43.58 53.01
CA THR A 2 40.45 -44.10 52.88
C THR A 2 39.39 -43.13 52.32
N SER A 3 38.88 -43.28 51.09
CA SER A 3 37.99 -44.31 50.52
C SER A 3 36.50 -43.94 50.54
N LYS A 4 35.84 -44.26 49.40
CA LYS A 4 34.41 -44.57 49.18
C LYS A 4 33.41 -43.42 48.97
N GLU A 5 32.87 -43.30 47.75
CA GLU A 5 31.58 -43.85 47.23
C GLU A 5 30.42 -42.90 47.60
N SER A 6 29.41 -42.56 46.79
CA SER A 6 28.97 -42.86 45.42
C SER A 6 27.66 -42.06 45.22
N ILE A 7 27.14 -42.01 43.98
CA ILE A 7 25.74 -41.74 43.56
C ILE A 7 25.59 -40.52 42.64
N SER A 8 25.23 -40.83 41.39
CA SER A 8 24.71 -39.91 40.38
C SER A 8 23.23 -39.57 40.62
N PRO A 9 22.79 -38.36 40.25
CA PRO A 9 21.44 -38.18 39.71
C PRO A 9 21.43 -37.57 38.30
N LYS A 10 20.33 -37.85 37.59
CA LYS A 10 19.98 -37.47 36.21
C LYS A 10 19.88 -35.95 36.02
N PRO A 11 19.95 -35.43 34.77
CA PRO A 11 19.80 -33.99 34.51
C PRO A 11 18.33 -33.59 34.50
N GLU A 12 17.96 -32.64 35.34
CA GLU A 12 16.71 -31.89 35.31
C GLU A 12 16.87 -30.58 34.50
N ASP A 13 15.74 -30.15 33.96
CA ASP A 13 15.51 -29.01 33.08
C ASP A 13 16.12 -27.69 33.59
N ILE A 14 16.80 -26.98 32.68
CA ILE A 14 17.30 -25.62 32.91
C ILE A 14 16.23 -24.63 32.45
N ASP A 15 15.59 -24.05 33.46
CA ASP A 15 14.68 -22.91 33.37
C ASP A 15 15.47 -21.62 33.03
N THR A 16 15.13 -20.92 31.95
CA THR A 16 15.78 -19.66 31.52
C THR A 16 14.79 -18.50 31.57
N HIS A 17 14.48 -18.03 32.77
CA HIS A 17 13.89 -16.71 32.97
C HIS A 17 15.00 -15.65 33.09
N SER A 18 15.27 -14.94 32.00
CA SER A 18 16.12 -13.74 32.02
C SER A 18 15.32 -12.54 32.54
N ILE A 19 15.62 -12.16 33.78
CA ILE A 19 15.16 -10.93 34.45
C ILE A 19 16.01 -9.76 33.95
N ILE A 20 15.51 -8.96 33.01
CA ILE A 20 15.84 -7.53 32.90
C ILE A 20 14.54 -6.78 32.58
N SER A 21 14.11 -6.03 33.59
CA SER A 21 12.88 -5.25 33.71
C SER A 21 12.69 -4.22 32.59
N MET A 22 11.53 -4.28 31.91
CA MET A 22 11.00 -3.19 31.09
C MET A 22 10.29 -2.19 31.99
N GLN A 23 10.84 -0.99 32.14
CA GLN A 23 10.15 0.10 32.81
C GLN A 23 9.15 0.73 31.83
N GLU A 24 7.89 0.34 31.96
CA GLU A 24 6.75 0.88 31.22
C GLU A 24 6.43 2.30 31.72
N LEU A 25 6.36 3.28 30.81
CA LEU A 25 5.92 4.64 31.12
C LEU A 25 4.39 4.73 30.97
N ASP A 26 3.71 5.20 32.02
CA ASP A 26 2.26 5.40 32.01
C ASP A 26 1.83 6.56 31.09
N PRO A 27 0.78 6.40 30.27
CA PRO A 27 0.21 7.49 29.49
C PRO A 27 -0.78 8.33 30.33
N SER A 28 -0.59 9.65 30.26
CA SER A 28 -1.44 10.71 30.83
C SER A 28 -2.85 10.76 30.21
N PRO A 29 -3.90 11.17 30.95
CA PRO A 29 -5.28 11.17 30.47
C PRO A 29 -5.56 12.39 29.59
N VAL A 30 -5.94 12.18 28.33
CA VAL A 30 -6.53 13.23 27.48
C VAL A 30 -7.87 12.72 26.96
N GLN A 31 -8.92 13.51 27.21
CA GLN A 31 -10.30 13.22 26.86
C GLN A 31 -10.53 13.37 25.34
N ASP A 32 -11.14 12.35 24.72
CA ASP A 32 -11.44 12.30 23.29
C ASP A 32 -12.64 13.20 22.94
N VAL A 33 -12.41 14.21 22.09
CA VAL A 33 -13.47 14.95 21.39
C VAL A 33 -13.36 14.63 19.89
N PHE A 34 -14.41 13.99 19.36
CA PHE A 34 -14.55 13.64 17.94
C PHE A 34 -14.77 14.89 17.04
N PRO A 35 -14.07 15.05 15.91
CA PRO A 35 -14.48 15.98 14.86
C PRO A 35 -15.34 15.29 13.79
N ASP A 36 -16.54 15.84 13.56
CA ASP A 36 -17.49 15.45 12.50
C ASP A 36 -16.91 15.73 11.09
N LEU A 37 -16.82 14.67 10.28
CA LEU A 37 -16.41 14.65 8.87
C LEU A 37 -17.55 15.17 7.94
N GLU A 38 -17.78 16.48 7.87
CA GLU A 38 -18.62 17.09 6.79
C GLU A 38 -18.10 18.46 6.25
N SER A 39 -16.86 18.85 6.55
CA SER A 39 -16.26 20.14 6.09
C SER A 39 -15.47 20.04 4.78
N GLY A 40 -16.09 19.52 3.72
CA GLY A 40 -15.53 19.63 2.37
C GLY A 40 -15.76 21.02 1.78
N GLN A 41 -14.78 21.93 1.90
CA GLN A 41 -14.73 23.16 1.09
C GLN A 41 -13.62 23.05 0.04
N TYR A 42 -14.04 22.71 -1.17
CA TYR A 42 -13.32 22.93 -2.42
C TYR A 42 -13.77 24.33 -2.90
N ILE A 43 -12.89 25.34 -2.83
CA ILE A 43 -13.18 26.65 -3.45
C ILE A 43 -12.40 26.72 -4.77
N PHE A 44 -13.17 26.75 -5.86
CA PHE A 44 -12.72 27.11 -7.20
C PHE A 44 -12.63 28.64 -7.24
N GLN A 45 -11.44 29.23 -7.36
CA GLN A 45 -11.30 30.65 -7.69
C GLN A 45 -11.53 30.81 -9.19
N SER A 46 -12.72 31.28 -9.58
CA SER A 46 -12.96 31.77 -10.94
C SER A 46 -12.24 33.11 -11.13
N GLN A 47 -11.42 33.21 -12.18
CA GLN A 47 -10.86 34.47 -12.64
C GLN A 47 -11.97 35.44 -13.10
N GLY A 48 -11.84 36.74 -12.76
CA GLY A 48 -12.75 37.77 -13.28
C GLY A 48 -12.62 39.19 -12.70
N ARG A 49 -11.57 39.91 -13.13
CA ARG A 49 -11.41 41.38 -13.25
C ARG A 49 -11.28 42.30 -12.01
N PRO A 50 -10.55 43.43 -12.15
CA PRO A 50 -10.05 44.25 -11.04
C PRO A 50 -10.89 45.51 -10.79
N SER A 51 -10.96 45.97 -9.54
CA SER A 51 -11.32 47.36 -9.23
C SER A 51 -10.65 47.84 -7.95
N LYS A 52 -9.97 48.98 -8.09
CA LYS A 52 -9.27 49.79 -7.09
C LYS A 52 -10.23 50.41 -6.06
N LEU A 53 -9.68 50.69 -4.87
CA LEU A 53 -9.98 51.65 -3.79
C LEU A 53 -9.93 50.88 -2.46
N GLY A 54 -9.21 51.27 -1.42
CA GLY A 54 -8.84 52.59 -0.91
C GLY A 54 -9.00 52.49 0.62
N ASP A 55 -8.04 53.03 1.36
CA ASP A 55 -8.01 53.05 2.83
C ASP A 55 -9.35 53.46 3.48
N ILE A 56 -9.64 52.94 4.67
CA ILE A 56 -10.12 53.72 5.83
C ILE A 56 -10.02 52.89 7.12
N SER A 57 -9.54 53.60 8.14
CA SER A 57 -9.29 53.28 9.54
C SER A 57 -10.50 52.83 10.38
N LYS A 58 -10.18 51.99 11.38
CA LYS A 58 -10.70 51.90 12.77
C LYS A 58 -12.15 52.36 13.04
N ALA A 59 -12.98 51.41 13.49
CA ALA A 59 -13.98 51.66 14.54
C ALA A 59 -14.24 50.36 15.32
N GLY A 60 -14.10 50.42 16.65
CA GLY A 60 -14.26 49.29 17.56
C GLY A 60 -15.72 48.89 17.79
N GLN A 61 -15.91 47.62 18.12
CA GLN A 61 -17.13 47.02 18.66
C GLN A 61 -16.75 46.01 19.77
N PRO A 62 -17.69 45.67 20.69
CA PRO A 62 -17.52 45.66 22.14
C PRO A 62 -16.94 44.34 22.72
N PRO A 63 -16.54 44.30 24.01
CA PRO A 63 -15.85 43.16 24.61
C PRO A 63 -16.83 42.08 25.07
N PHE A 64 -17.59 41.48 24.16
CA PHE A 64 -18.31 40.22 24.41
C PHE A 64 -18.39 39.39 23.12
N SER A 65 -17.22 39.08 22.55
CA SER A 65 -17.10 38.06 21.51
C SER A 65 -16.87 36.71 22.20
N VAL A 66 -17.95 36.00 22.53
CA VAL A 66 -17.89 34.57 22.84
C VAL A 66 -17.21 33.88 21.65
N GLY A 67 -16.04 33.28 21.89
CA GLY A 67 -15.18 32.71 20.86
C GLY A 67 -15.87 31.62 20.05
N LEU A 68 -16.48 31.99 18.94
CA LEU A 68 -17.02 31.10 17.92
C LEU A 68 -16.41 31.45 16.56
N ARG A 69 -15.07 31.36 16.47
CA ARG A 69 -14.39 31.20 15.18
C ARG A 69 -14.04 29.72 15.02
N GLY A 70 -14.82 29.01 14.18
CA GLY A 70 -14.41 27.69 13.69
C GLY A 70 -15.47 26.61 13.53
N HIS A 71 -16.75 26.84 13.84
CA HIS A 71 -17.80 25.84 13.60
C HIS A 71 -18.61 26.17 12.32
N ASN A 72 -18.56 25.26 11.35
CA ASN A 72 -19.44 25.31 10.19
C ASN A 72 -20.91 25.23 10.67
N TRP A 73 -21.78 26.10 10.15
CA TRP A 73 -23.22 26.12 10.45
C TRP A 73 -23.89 24.75 10.41
N ASP A 74 -23.39 23.83 9.57
CA ASP A 74 -23.88 22.45 9.46
C ASP A 74 -23.67 21.64 10.75
N SER A 75 -22.54 21.84 11.42
CA SER A 75 -22.22 21.16 12.68
C SER A 75 -23.11 21.68 13.80
N TRP A 76 -23.37 22.99 13.83
CA TRP A 76 -24.27 23.58 14.82
C TRP A 76 -25.72 23.16 14.60
N LEU A 77 -26.21 23.18 13.35
CA LEU A 77 -27.55 22.69 13.02
C LEU A 77 -27.71 21.19 13.30
N SER A 78 -26.67 20.39 13.03
CA SER A 78 -26.68 18.95 13.35
C SER A 78 -26.66 18.71 14.86
N ALA A 79 -25.87 19.49 15.61
CA ALA A 79 -25.85 19.44 17.06
C ALA A 79 -27.21 19.84 17.66
N LEU A 80 -27.80 20.95 17.19
CA LEU A 80 -29.14 21.35 17.61
C LEU A 80 -30.19 20.28 17.33
N GLN A 81 -30.19 19.69 16.12
CA GLN A 81 -31.12 18.62 15.78
C GLN A 81 -30.94 17.39 16.69
N ARG A 82 -29.69 17.05 17.04
CA ARG A 82 -29.34 15.90 17.89
C ARG A 82 -29.72 16.14 19.35
N TYR A 83 -29.36 17.28 19.93
CA TYR A 83 -29.58 17.52 21.35
C TYR A 83 -31.01 17.96 21.67
N SER A 84 -31.76 18.46 20.70
CA SER A 84 -33.17 18.80 20.91
C SER A 84 -34.08 17.57 21.09
N THR A 85 -33.60 16.34 20.90
CA THR A 85 -34.40 15.12 21.10
C THR A 85 -34.48 14.66 22.55
N TYR A 86 -33.54 15.03 23.42
CA TYR A 86 -33.50 14.52 24.80
C TYR A 86 -34.73 14.95 25.62
N PRO A 87 -35.08 16.26 25.70
CA PRO A 87 -36.20 16.68 26.54
C PRO A 87 -37.56 16.13 26.07
N PRO A 88 -37.90 16.14 24.76
CA PRO A 88 -39.13 15.51 24.27
C PRO A 88 -39.16 13.98 24.48
N THR A 89 -38.03 13.29 24.39
CA THR A 89 -37.99 11.83 24.62
C THR A 89 -38.37 11.50 26.07
N LEU A 90 -37.82 12.24 27.03
CA LEU A 90 -38.16 12.05 28.44
C LEU A 90 -39.65 12.30 28.68
N PHE A 91 -40.19 13.37 28.09
CA PHE A 91 -41.62 13.67 28.14
C PHE A 91 -42.45 12.55 27.52
N PHE A 92 -42.13 12.10 26.30
CA PHE A 92 -42.89 11.06 25.62
C PHE A 92 -42.88 9.73 26.37
N SER A 93 -41.77 9.38 27.03
CA SER A 93 -41.70 8.19 27.88
C SER A 93 -42.65 8.29 29.08
N LEU A 94 -42.65 9.43 29.78
CA LEU A 94 -43.57 9.67 30.90
C LEU A 94 -45.02 9.74 30.42
N HIS A 95 -45.27 10.41 29.31
CA HIS A 95 -46.60 10.52 28.72
C HIS A 95 -47.13 9.14 28.30
N PHE A 96 -46.35 8.35 27.56
CA PHE A 96 -46.71 6.98 27.17
C PHE A 96 -47.00 6.08 28.37
N ALA A 97 -46.19 6.18 29.44
CA ALA A 97 -46.45 5.43 30.66
C ALA A 97 -47.82 5.78 31.26
N ASN A 98 -48.16 7.07 31.35
CA ASN A 98 -49.39 7.53 32.00
C ASN A 98 -50.65 7.42 31.15
N THR A 99 -50.55 7.60 29.83
CA THR A 99 -51.72 7.62 28.94
C THR A 99 -51.95 6.30 28.22
N SER A 100 -51.00 5.38 28.27
CA SER A 100 -51.11 4.09 27.55
C SER A 100 -50.75 2.90 28.43
N LEU A 101 -49.62 2.90 29.15
CA LEU A 101 -49.20 1.74 29.93
C LEU A 101 -50.05 1.54 31.20
N PHE A 102 -50.21 2.58 32.04
CA PHE A 102 -51.01 2.46 33.26
C PHE A 102 -52.49 2.18 32.97
N PRO A 103 -53.16 2.84 31.99
CA PRO A 103 -54.52 2.46 31.62
C PRO A 103 -54.67 1.04 31.10
N LEU A 104 -53.65 0.51 30.41
CA LEU A 104 -53.63 -0.89 29.99
C LEU A 104 -53.53 -1.85 31.18
N VAL A 105 -52.76 -1.48 32.20
CA VAL A 105 -52.55 -2.30 33.41
C VAL A 105 -53.73 -2.24 34.37
N THR A 106 -54.26 -1.05 34.65
CA THR A 106 -55.35 -0.87 35.63
C THR A 106 -56.72 -1.19 35.04
N GLN A 107 -56.89 -1.17 33.72
CA GLN A 107 -58.15 -1.41 33.00
C GLN A 107 -59.34 -0.58 33.53
N SER A 108 -59.05 0.56 34.17
CA SER A 108 -59.99 1.40 34.90
C SER A 108 -59.59 2.86 34.76
N VAL A 109 -60.48 3.67 34.17
CA VAL A 109 -60.25 5.11 33.93
C VAL A 109 -60.09 5.89 35.25
N PRO A 110 -60.94 5.70 36.28
CA PRO A 110 -60.77 6.40 37.56
C PRO A 110 -59.43 6.09 38.25
N ASP A 111 -58.98 4.83 38.19
CA ASP A 111 -57.72 4.42 38.83
C ASP A 111 -56.50 4.97 38.07
N SER A 112 -56.57 5.02 36.73
CA SER A 112 -55.51 5.61 35.90
C SER A 112 -55.36 7.12 36.07
N GLU A 113 -56.45 7.83 36.36
CA GLU A 113 -56.45 9.29 36.51
C GLU A 113 -55.49 9.74 37.64
N THR A 114 -55.40 8.94 38.70
CA THR A 114 -54.50 9.19 39.83
C THR A 114 -53.02 9.22 39.41
N TYR A 115 -52.62 8.32 38.49
CA TYR A 115 -51.25 8.30 37.94
C TYR A 115 -50.98 9.46 36.99
N LEU A 116 -52.01 9.93 36.28
CA LEU A 116 -51.91 11.11 35.42
C LEU A 116 -51.64 12.38 36.25
N LEU A 117 -52.24 12.48 37.44
CA LEU A 117 -51.98 13.58 38.38
C LEU A 117 -50.55 13.58 38.94
N LEU A 118 -49.92 12.41 39.13
CA LEU A 118 -48.58 12.29 39.73
C LEU A 118 -47.49 12.95 38.88
N THR A 119 -47.60 12.88 37.56
CA THR A 119 -46.57 13.42 36.65
C THR A 119 -46.87 14.82 36.16
N ARG A 120 -48.08 15.31 36.39
CA ARG A 120 -48.57 16.63 35.99
C ARG A 120 -47.68 17.79 36.46
N PRO A 121 -47.14 17.79 37.70
CA PRO A 121 -46.23 18.85 38.16
C PRO A 121 -44.89 18.90 37.41
N ILE A 122 -44.46 17.78 36.81
CA ILE A 122 -43.14 17.64 36.18
C ILE A 122 -43.08 18.37 34.83
N TYR A 123 -44.20 18.52 34.12
CA TYR A 123 -44.21 19.10 32.77
C TYR A 123 -45.33 20.12 32.49
N GLN A 124 -46.36 20.27 33.33
CA GLN A 124 -47.41 21.29 33.15
C GLN A 124 -47.21 22.56 33.99
N SER A 125 -46.03 22.78 34.57
CA SER A 125 -45.76 24.04 35.26
C SER A 125 -45.70 25.21 34.24
N PRO A 126 -46.23 26.40 34.60
CA PRO A 126 -46.25 27.54 33.68
C PRO A 126 -44.85 27.87 33.14
N GLY A 127 -44.69 27.85 31.82
CA GLY A 127 -43.43 28.12 31.14
C GLY A 127 -42.50 26.92 30.94
N LEU A 128 -42.50 25.92 31.84
CA LEU A 128 -41.61 24.75 31.72
C LEU A 128 -42.00 23.85 30.53
N GLU A 129 -43.30 23.70 30.26
CA GLU A 129 -43.81 22.95 29.11
C GLU A 129 -43.23 23.45 27.78
N HIS A 130 -43.12 24.78 27.64
CA HIS A 130 -42.58 25.38 26.43
C HIS A 130 -41.09 25.15 26.27
N VAL A 131 -40.34 25.20 27.38
CA VAL A 131 -38.89 24.98 27.39
C VAL A 131 -38.54 23.51 27.17
N VAL A 132 -39.30 22.57 27.75
CA VAL A 132 -39.03 21.13 27.71
C VAL A 132 -39.61 20.47 26.45
N LEU A 133 -40.76 20.95 25.95
CA LEU A 133 -41.48 20.28 24.87
C LEU A 133 -41.56 21.13 23.60
N THR A 134 -42.13 22.34 23.68
CA THR A 134 -42.48 23.11 22.48
C THR A 134 -41.24 23.60 21.73
N VAL A 135 -40.29 24.22 22.42
CA VAL A 135 -39.05 24.76 21.81
C VAL A 135 -38.17 23.63 21.25
N PRO A 136 -37.86 22.53 21.97
CA PRO A 136 -37.01 21.48 21.43
C PRO A 136 -37.61 20.76 20.20
N ILE A 137 -38.93 20.53 20.17
CA ILE A 137 -39.61 19.94 19.01
C ILE A 137 -39.51 20.86 17.79
N LEU A 138 -39.75 22.16 17.95
CA LEU A 138 -39.62 23.13 16.86
C LEU A 138 -38.19 23.22 16.35
N VAL A 139 -37.20 23.24 17.26
CA VAL A 139 -35.78 23.21 16.89
C VAL A 139 -35.43 21.94 16.13
N HIS A 140 -35.93 20.77 16.54
CA HIS A 140 -35.70 19.50 15.86
C HIS A 140 -36.23 19.51 14.42
N ILE A 141 -37.47 19.98 14.22
CA ILE A 141 -38.11 20.02 12.91
C ILE A 141 -37.42 21.05 12.01
N ALA A 142 -37.18 22.26 12.52
CA ALA A 142 -36.56 23.34 11.76
C ALA A 142 -35.14 22.99 11.31
N SER A 143 -34.29 22.53 12.24
CA SER A 143 -32.92 22.12 11.92
C SER A 143 -32.88 20.96 10.90
N GLY A 144 -33.78 19.98 11.02
CA GLY A 144 -33.90 18.87 10.07
C GLY A 144 -34.30 19.30 8.65
N ILE A 145 -35.25 20.23 8.51
CA ILE A 145 -35.66 20.78 7.21
C ILE A 145 -34.52 21.60 6.59
N VAL A 146 -33.86 22.45 7.37
CA VAL A 146 -32.75 23.28 6.91
C VAL A 146 -31.58 22.42 6.44
N LEU A 147 -31.16 21.42 7.23
CA LEU A 147 -30.09 20.50 6.85
C LEU A 147 -30.41 19.73 5.57
N ARG A 148 -31.68 19.33 5.38
CA ARG A 148 -32.13 18.65 4.15
C ARG A 148 -32.05 19.56 2.92
N ASN A 149 -32.42 20.84 3.06
CA ASN A 149 -32.32 21.82 1.99
C ASN A 149 -30.86 22.18 1.66
N ILE A 150 -29.99 22.32 2.66
CA ILE A 150 -28.56 22.56 2.46
C ILE A 150 -27.90 21.38 1.74
N ARG A 151 -28.13 20.15 2.23
CA ARG A 151 -27.55 18.93 1.64
C ARG A 151 -28.04 18.67 0.23
N SER A 152 -29.32 18.93 -0.06
CA SER A 152 -29.86 18.80 -1.42
C SER A 152 -29.30 19.85 -2.38
N SER A 153 -29.16 21.11 -1.92
CA SER A 153 -28.55 22.19 -2.71
C SER A 153 -27.09 21.91 -3.07
N ARG A 154 -26.27 21.45 -2.11
CA ARG A 154 -24.86 21.06 -2.38
C ARG A 154 -24.77 19.86 -3.31
N ARG A 155 -25.65 18.86 -3.15
CA ARG A 155 -25.70 17.71 -4.03
C ARG A 155 -26.05 18.11 -5.46
N ALA A 156 -26.98 19.05 -5.65
CA ALA A 156 -27.29 19.58 -6.98
C ALA A 156 -26.08 20.30 -7.62
N ARG A 157 -25.29 21.05 -6.83
CA ARG A 157 -24.03 21.66 -7.31
C ARG A 157 -22.99 20.64 -7.72
N LEU A 158 -22.86 19.54 -6.97
CA LEU A 158 -21.98 18.40 -7.34
C LEU A 158 -22.33 17.78 -8.69
N TYR A 159 -23.59 17.89 -9.14
CA TYR A 159 -24.05 17.42 -10.45
C TYR A 159 -24.18 18.55 -11.49
N GLY A 160 -23.56 19.71 -11.27
CA GLY A 160 -23.49 20.80 -12.25
C GLY A 160 -24.77 21.62 -12.43
N ALA A 161 -25.79 21.46 -11.57
CA ALA A 161 -27.02 22.25 -11.63
C ALA A 161 -26.90 23.53 -10.78
N GLU A 162 -26.45 24.62 -11.41
CA GLU A 162 -26.26 25.91 -10.74
C GLU A 162 -27.56 26.74 -10.70
N THR A 163 -28.33 26.73 -11.79
CA THR A 163 -29.58 27.49 -11.90
C THR A 163 -30.78 26.79 -11.25
N ARG A 164 -31.80 27.56 -10.87
CA ARG A 164 -33.05 27.02 -10.29
C ARG A 164 -33.79 26.13 -11.28
N ALA A 165 -33.78 26.46 -12.58
CA ALA A 165 -34.40 25.66 -13.64
C ALA A 165 -33.70 24.29 -13.82
N GLN A 166 -32.36 24.26 -13.84
CA GLN A 166 -31.57 23.02 -13.93
C GLN A 166 -31.77 22.11 -12.70
N ARG A 167 -32.07 22.69 -11.53
CA ARG A 167 -32.41 21.91 -10.32
C ARG A 167 -33.76 21.19 -10.45
N TYR A 168 -34.73 21.78 -11.15
CA TYR A 168 -36.04 21.14 -11.39
C TYR A 168 -35.97 20.04 -12.46
N SER A 169 -34.99 20.06 -13.38
CA SER A 169 -34.81 19.00 -14.38
C SER A 169 -34.12 17.73 -13.84
N LEU A 170 -33.58 17.75 -12.62
CA LEU A 170 -32.97 16.58 -11.97
C LEU A 170 -34.06 15.68 -11.33
N ASN A 171 -34.64 14.77 -12.12
CA ASN A 171 -35.70 13.85 -11.69
C ASN A 171 -35.26 12.74 -10.70
N PHE A 172 -33.99 12.68 -10.29
CA PHE A 172 -33.49 11.66 -9.36
C PHE A 172 -33.28 12.24 -7.95
N TRP A 173 -34.37 12.43 -7.22
CA TRP A 173 -34.28 12.71 -5.79
C TRP A 173 -33.97 11.40 -5.04
N PRO A 174 -32.94 11.36 -4.18
CA PRO A 174 -32.68 10.18 -3.36
C PRO A 174 -33.88 9.95 -2.45
N ARG A 175 -34.35 8.70 -2.41
CA ARG A 175 -35.49 8.29 -1.58
C ARG A 175 -35.25 8.78 -0.15
N MET A 176 -36.23 9.49 0.40
CA MET A 176 -36.22 9.92 1.81
C MET A 176 -35.95 8.70 2.70
N SER A 177 -35.08 8.86 3.70
CA SER A 177 -34.90 7.81 4.71
C SER A 177 -36.25 7.49 5.34
N LEU A 178 -36.47 6.21 5.67
CA LEU A 178 -37.71 5.78 6.35
C LEU A 178 -37.96 6.64 7.59
N GLN A 179 -36.90 6.93 8.35
CA GLN A 179 -36.92 7.80 9.52
C GLN A 179 -37.43 9.20 9.24
N ALA A 180 -36.98 9.84 8.15
CA ALA A 180 -37.46 11.16 7.76
C ALA A 180 -38.92 11.12 7.30
N ARG A 181 -39.31 10.08 6.54
CA ARG A 181 -40.71 9.89 6.10
C ARG A 181 -41.65 9.77 7.28
N LEU A 182 -41.28 8.95 8.27
CA LEU A 182 -42.05 8.79 9.49
C LEU A 182 -42.14 10.11 10.28
N GLY A 183 -41.06 10.88 10.35
CA GLY A 183 -41.07 12.21 10.98
C GLY A 183 -42.06 13.16 10.32
N TYR A 184 -42.06 13.28 8.99
CA TYR A 184 -43.02 14.14 8.28
C TYR A 184 -44.46 13.64 8.39
N CYS A 185 -44.68 12.32 8.41
CA CYS A 185 -46.00 11.76 8.67
C CYS A 185 -46.46 12.05 10.11
N PHE A 186 -45.54 12.08 11.09
CA PHE A 186 -45.87 12.26 12.50
C PHE A 186 -46.33 13.69 12.84
N VAL A 187 -45.72 14.71 12.23
CA VAL A 187 -46.02 16.14 12.49
C VAL A 187 -47.53 16.48 12.46
N PRO A 188 -48.30 16.14 11.41
CA PRO A 188 -49.73 16.47 11.37
C PRO A 188 -50.55 15.72 12.44
N PHE A 189 -50.21 14.47 12.75
CA PHE A 189 -50.89 13.73 13.83
C PHE A 189 -50.57 14.32 15.19
N LEU A 190 -49.30 14.69 15.46
CA LEU A 190 -48.93 15.36 16.70
C LEU A 190 -49.64 16.72 16.83
N GLY A 191 -49.71 17.49 15.74
CA GLY A 191 -50.42 18.78 15.70
C GLY A 191 -51.91 18.65 16.00
N ALA A 192 -52.59 17.67 15.39
CA ALA A 192 -53.99 17.38 15.70
C ALA A 192 -54.19 16.91 17.15
N HIS A 193 -53.26 16.14 17.69
CA HIS A 193 -53.31 15.68 19.09
C HIS A 193 -53.20 16.85 20.06
N VAL A 194 -52.29 17.79 19.81
CA VAL A 194 -52.13 19.03 20.60
C VAL A 194 -53.32 19.96 20.42
N LEU A 195 -53.89 20.05 19.22
CA LEU A 195 -55.07 20.86 18.96
C LEU A 195 -56.24 20.40 19.84
N VAL A 196 -56.55 19.10 19.81
CA VAL A 196 -57.69 18.51 20.52
C VAL A 196 -57.48 18.52 22.04
N ASN A 197 -56.29 18.13 22.51
CA ASN A 197 -56.05 17.90 23.94
C ASN A 197 -55.33 19.05 24.64
N ARG A 198 -55.06 20.18 23.97
CA ARG A 198 -54.39 21.33 24.58
C ARG A 198 -54.98 22.65 24.15
N VAL A 199 -55.13 22.87 22.85
CA VAL A 199 -55.59 24.18 22.31
C VAL A 199 -57.09 24.35 22.47
N THR A 200 -57.90 23.35 22.11
CA THR A 200 -59.37 23.46 22.19
C THR A 200 -59.84 23.74 23.62
N PRO A 201 -59.37 23.02 24.66
CA PRO A 201 -59.83 23.30 26.03
C PRO A 201 -59.23 24.59 26.60
N LEU A 202 -58.06 25.04 26.12
CA LEU A 202 -57.55 26.37 26.46
C LEU A 202 -58.49 27.47 25.94
N ILE A 203 -59.04 27.31 24.73
CA ILE A 203 -59.97 28.27 24.12
C ILE A 203 -61.34 28.25 24.81
N VAL A 204 -61.84 27.06 25.16
CA VAL A 204 -63.20 26.89 25.71
C VAL A 204 -63.23 27.10 27.23
N ASP A 205 -62.32 26.46 27.97
CA ASP A 205 -62.34 26.38 29.44
C ASP A 205 -61.32 27.33 30.10
N GLY A 206 -60.60 28.14 29.31
CA GLY A 206 -59.56 29.06 29.79
C GLY A 206 -58.29 28.37 30.30
N GLY A 207 -58.21 27.05 30.22
CA GLY A 207 -57.09 26.25 30.71
C GLY A 207 -57.17 24.79 30.25
N SER A 208 -56.03 24.19 29.94
CA SER A 208 -55.94 22.77 29.55
C SER A 208 -55.44 21.85 30.67
N SER A 209 -55.48 22.35 31.90
CA SER A 209 -55.08 21.63 33.09
C SER A 209 -56.11 20.54 33.43
N GLY A 210 -57.42 20.80 33.33
CA GLY A 210 -58.49 19.86 33.68
C GLY A 210 -58.70 18.64 32.77
N ILE A 211 -57.85 18.43 31.75
CA ILE A 211 -58.04 17.36 30.76
C ILE A 211 -57.47 16.04 31.30
N GLY A 212 -58.38 15.12 31.66
CA GLY A 212 -58.05 13.77 32.11
C GLY A 212 -58.27 12.68 31.05
N LEU A 213 -58.03 11.43 31.42
CA LEU A 213 -58.34 10.26 30.59
C LEU A 213 -59.84 10.15 30.29
N GLY A 214 -60.69 10.64 31.20
CA GLY A 214 -62.13 10.72 30.98
C GLY A 214 -62.53 11.58 29.77
N TYR A 215 -61.81 12.68 29.50
CA TYR A 215 -62.04 13.53 28.33
C TYR A 215 -61.71 12.79 27.02
N VAL A 216 -60.57 12.09 27.00
CA VAL A 216 -60.14 11.28 25.85
C VAL A 216 -61.08 10.09 25.64
N ALA A 217 -61.48 9.41 26.71
CA ALA A 217 -62.42 8.29 26.68
C ALA A 217 -63.80 8.73 26.15
N HIS A 218 -64.27 9.92 26.52
CA HIS A 218 -65.49 10.50 25.97
C HIS A 218 -65.38 10.77 24.45
N GLY A 219 -64.23 11.27 24.00
CA GLY A 219 -63.94 11.44 22.57
C GLY A 219 -64.03 10.12 21.80
N ILE A 220 -63.38 9.06 22.32
CA ILE A 220 -63.42 7.71 21.76
C ILE A 220 -64.85 7.16 21.76
N ALA A 221 -65.59 7.32 22.85
CA ALA A 221 -66.98 6.85 22.94
C ALA A 221 -67.90 7.50 21.91
N ARG A 222 -67.69 8.77 21.57
CA ARG A 222 -68.53 9.52 20.62
C ARG A 222 -68.29 9.13 19.16
N ASN A 223 -67.05 8.78 18.79
CA ASN A 223 -66.74 8.24 17.47
C ASN A 223 -65.65 7.16 17.56
N PRO A 224 -66.03 5.91 17.87
CA PRO A 224 -65.07 4.87 18.23
C PRO A 224 -64.17 4.45 17.07
N VAL A 225 -64.67 4.46 15.84
CA VAL A 225 -63.86 4.05 14.68
C VAL A 225 -62.78 5.08 14.38
N PHE A 226 -63.17 6.36 14.30
CA PHE A 226 -62.24 7.43 13.93
C PHE A 226 -61.12 7.60 14.97
N TRP A 227 -61.48 7.73 16.25
CA TRP A 227 -60.49 8.00 17.29
C TRP A 227 -59.58 6.81 17.56
N ASN A 228 -60.08 5.57 17.52
CA ASN A 228 -59.21 4.39 17.67
C ASN A 228 -58.19 4.29 16.53
N VAL A 229 -58.62 4.46 15.27
CA VAL A 229 -57.69 4.45 14.13
C VAL A 229 -56.67 5.58 14.25
N TYR A 230 -57.12 6.78 14.61
CA TYR A 230 -56.24 7.92 14.82
C TYR A 230 -55.16 7.67 15.88
N TYR A 231 -55.53 7.22 17.07
CA TYR A 231 -54.58 6.97 18.15
C TYR A 231 -53.64 5.79 17.86
N VAL A 232 -54.11 4.73 17.19
CA VAL A 232 -53.26 3.62 16.73
C VAL A 232 -52.20 4.10 15.74
N VAL A 233 -52.59 4.91 14.75
CA VAL A 233 -51.65 5.43 13.75
C VAL A 233 -50.68 6.43 14.39
N LEU A 234 -51.16 7.35 15.24
CA LEU A 234 -50.33 8.30 15.98
C LEU A 234 -49.26 7.57 16.83
N ALA A 235 -49.67 6.57 17.60
CA ALA A 235 -48.78 5.79 18.46
C ALA A 235 -47.77 4.97 17.63
N ALA A 236 -48.22 4.28 16.57
CA ALA A 236 -47.33 3.47 15.73
C ALA A 236 -46.28 4.31 15.00
N VAL A 237 -46.69 5.42 14.37
CA VAL A 237 -45.77 6.31 13.65
C VAL A 237 -44.83 7.02 14.63
N GLY A 238 -45.36 7.51 15.76
CA GLY A 238 -44.59 8.19 16.80
C GLY A 238 -43.54 7.28 17.42
N MET A 239 -43.92 6.07 17.84
CA MET A 239 -43.01 5.10 18.45
C MET A 239 -41.90 4.67 17.49
N TRP A 240 -42.25 4.39 16.22
CA TRP A 240 -41.24 4.02 15.22
C TRP A 240 -40.28 5.16 14.92
N HIS A 241 -40.76 6.41 14.90
CA HIS A 241 -39.89 7.57 14.72
C HIS A 241 -38.99 7.79 15.93
N ILE A 242 -39.51 7.74 17.16
CA ILE A 242 -38.70 8.00 18.37
C ILE A 242 -37.68 6.88 18.58
N ILE A 243 -38.12 5.61 18.66
CA ILE A 243 -37.23 4.46 18.88
C ILE A 243 -36.28 4.29 17.69
N GLY A 244 -36.77 4.41 16.46
CA GLY A 244 -35.92 4.33 15.26
C GLY A 244 -34.86 5.43 15.23
N GLY A 245 -35.19 6.63 15.72
CA GLY A 245 -34.26 7.74 15.86
C GLY A 245 -33.17 7.44 16.88
N TRP A 246 -33.54 6.96 18.07
CA TRP A 246 -32.62 6.55 19.13
C TRP A 246 -31.76 5.35 18.75
N ALA A 247 -32.32 4.34 18.09
CA ALA A 247 -31.57 3.22 17.54
C ALA A 247 -30.52 3.70 16.53
N THR A 248 -30.90 4.64 15.66
CA THR A 248 -29.94 5.25 14.71
C THR A 248 -28.85 6.06 15.44
N TRP A 249 -29.21 6.75 16.52
CA TRP A 249 -28.28 7.53 17.37
C TRP A 249 -27.28 6.64 18.13
N MET A 250 -27.74 5.51 18.68
CA MET A 250 -26.92 4.50 19.36
C MET A 250 -26.08 3.63 18.40
N GLY A 251 -26.18 3.86 17.09
CA GLY A 251 -25.48 3.07 16.07
C GLY A 251 -26.14 1.72 15.73
N TRP A 252 -27.32 1.43 16.27
CA TRP A 252 -28.11 0.22 16.00
C TRP A 252 -28.86 0.35 14.67
N ARG A 253 -28.17 0.23 13.53
CA ARG A 253 -28.81 0.28 12.21
C ARG A 253 -29.34 -1.08 11.79
N VAL A 254 -30.66 -1.26 11.79
CA VAL A 254 -31.32 -2.34 11.05
C VAL A 254 -31.39 -1.94 9.58
N THR A 255 -30.42 -2.36 8.77
CA THR A 255 -30.55 -2.28 7.32
C THR A 255 -31.46 -3.40 6.86
N THR A 256 -32.75 -3.10 6.69
CA THR A 256 -33.61 -3.95 5.87
C THR A 256 -33.07 -3.89 4.44
N ALA A 257 -32.25 -4.87 4.05
CA ALA A 257 -31.88 -5.10 2.67
C ALA A 257 -33.15 -5.51 1.92
N GLN A 258 -33.88 -4.50 1.44
CA GLN A 258 -35.11 -4.70 0.69
C GLN A 258 -34.73 -5.37 -0.63
N LYS A 259 -35.07 -6.65 -0.73
CA LYS A 259 -35.03 -7.47 -1.94
C LYS A 259 -35.60 -6.65 -3.11
N ARG A 260 -34.75 -6.23 -4.05
CA ARG A 260 -35.22 -5.72 -5.35
C ARG A 260 -36.00 -6.86 -6.00
N ARG A 261 -37.33 -6.84 -5.90
CA ARG A 261 -38.19 -7.53 -6.85
C ARG A 261 -37.88 -6.90 -8.21
N GLY A 262 -37.13 -7.61 -9.04
CA GLY A 262 -37.00 -7.28 -10.45
C GLY A 262 -38.41 -7.19 -11.04
N CYS A 263 -38.77 -6.01 -11.50
CA CYS A 263 -39.98 -5.83 -12.29
C CYS A 263 -39.72 -6.50 -13.64
N LYS A 264 -40.39 -7.65 -13.87
CA LYS A 264 -40.48 -8.26 -15.20
C LYS A 264 -41.40 -7.39 -16.07
N LYS A 265 -40.82 -6.69 -17.05
CA LYS A 265 -41.37 -6.30 -18.36
C LYS A 265 -40.16 -5.97 -19.23
N GLY A 266 -39.83 -6.62 -20.34
CA GLY A 266 -40.42 -7.72 -21.10
C GLY A 266 -39.48 -8.07 -22.27
N SER A 267 -39.87 -9.10 -23.02
CA SER A 267 -39.40 -9.47 -24.36
C SER A 267 -38.07 -10.23 -24.50
N LEU A 268 -38.22 -11.47 -24.99
CA LEU A 268 -37.28 -12.23 -25.82
C LEU A 268 -36.12 -13.02 -25.16
N GLU A 269 -36.44 -13.89 -24.21
CA GLU A 269 -35.54 -15.02 -23.88
C GLU A 269 -36.37 -16.24 -23.48
N GLY A 270 -37.12 -16.73 -24.47
CA GLY A 270 -37.94 -17.95 -24.40
C GLY A 270 -37.46 -19.01 -25.38
N TYR A 271 -36.15 -19.11 -25.59
CA TYR A 271 -35.53 -20.15 -26.42
C TYR A 271 -34.20 -20.53 -25.79
N LEU A 272 -34.03 -21.82 -25.48
CA LEU A 272 -32.92 -22.49 -24.77
C LEU A 272 -33.23 -22.79 -23.30
N GLY A 273 -33.92 -23.91 -23.12
CA GLY A 273 -34.11 -24.56 -21.83
C GLY A 273 -32.82 -25.20 -21.32
N TYR A 274 -32.58 -25.05 -20.03
CA TYR A 274 -31.87 -26.03 -19.21
C TYR A 274 -32.70 -26.25 -17.93
N ALA A 275 -33.00 -27.52 -17.65
CA ALA A 275 -33.73 -27.91 -16.45
C ALA A 275 -32.84 -27.67 -15.21
N GLU A 276 -33.20 -26.69 -14.39
CA GLU A 276 -32.65 -26.53 -13.04
C GLU A 276 -33.07 -27.75 -12.19
N SER A 277 -32.09 -28.51 -11.70
CA SER A 277 -32.32 -29.68 -10.85
C SER A 277 -32.90 -29.28 -9.48
N GLU A 278 -33.89 -30.04 -9.01
CA GLU A 278 -34.57 -29.86 -7.72
C GLU A 278 -33.62 -29.88 -6.49
N GLU A 279 -32.36 -30.29 -6.66
CA GLU A 279 -31.34 -30.28 -5.61
C GLU A 279 -30.90 -28.86 -5.19
N GLN A 280 -30.97 -27.87 -6.09
CA GLN A 280 -30.67 -26.47 -5.73
C GLN A 280 -31.78 -25.82 -4.89
N VAL A 281 -33.02 -26.31 -5.00
CA VAL A 281 -34.16 -25.80 -4.23
C VAL A 281 -34.12 -26.36 -2.79
N LYS A 282 -33.67 -27.59 -2.59
CA LYS A 282 -33.49 -28.17 -1.23
C LYS A 282 -32.31 -27.58 -0.45
N ARG A 283 -31.25 -27.10 -1.12
CA ARG A 283 -30.14 -26.37 -0.45
C ARG A 283 -30.50 -24.97 0.06
N LYS A 284 -31.67 -24.41 -0.30
CA LYS A 284 -32.13 -23.08 0.16
C LYS A 284 -32.89 -23.09 1.50
N ARG A 285 -32.96 -24.22 2.21
CA ARG A 285 -33.70 -24.34 3.49
C ARG A 285 -32.86 -24.26 4.78
N LYS A 286 -31.60 -23.81 4.72
CA LYS A 286 -30.90 -23.26 5.89
C LYS A 286 -30.93 -21.74 5.82
N MET A 287 -31.85 -21.18 6.59
CA MET A 287 -32.13 -19.75 6.71
C MET A 287 -30.87 -19.03 7.21
N ARG A 288 -30.08 -18.44 6.30
CA ARG A 288 -28.93 -17.58 6.64
C ARG A 288 -29.46 -16.18 6.95
N TRP A 289 -29.59 -15.85 8.23
CA TRP A 289 -29.74 -14.47 8.67
C TRP A 289 -28.33 -13.90 8.90
N ILE A 290 -27.94 -12.91 8.12
CA ILE A 290 -26.84 -12.02 8.46
C ILE A 290 -27.51 -10.72 8.92
N VAL A 291 -27.56 -10.50 10.23
CA VAL A 291 -28.03 -9.25 10.82
C VAL A 291 -26.81 -8.60 11.46
N ASN A 292 -26.45 -7.39 11.03
CA ASN A 292 -25.33 -6.61 11.57
C ASN A 292 -23.95 -7.30 11.53
N GLY A 293 -23.69 -8.11 10.50
CA GLY A 293 -22.44 -8.87 10.42
C GLY A 293 -22.38 -10.03 11.41
N VAL A 294 -23.42 -10.29 12.21
CA VAL A 294 -23.51 -11.48 13.07
C VAL A 294 -24.16 -12.62 12.27
N ALA A 295 -23.47 -13.76 12.22
CA ALA A 295 -23.90 -15.00 11.60
C ALA A 295 -24.01 -16.09 12.67
N ALA A 296 -25.19 -16.72 12.76
CA ALA A 296 -25.35 -17.94 13.54
C ALA A 296 -24.87 -19.14 12.72
N TYR A 297 -23.88 -19.87 13.24
CA TYR A 297 -23.37 -21.11 12.66
C TYR A 297 -23.18 -22.15 13.76
N ASP A 298 -23.70 -23.36 13.54
CA ASP A 298 -23.61 -24.47 14.51
C ASP A 298 -24.08 -24.10 15.94
N GLY A 299 -25.18 -23.35 16.04
CA GLY A 299 -25.74 -22.89 17.32
C GLY A 299 -24.93 -21.81 18.04
N LYS A 300 -23.84 -21.29 17.45
CA LYS A 300 -23.01 -20.21 18.00
C LYS A 300 -23.07 -18.96 17.14
N GLU A 301 -22.95 -17.81 17.77
CA GLU A 301 -22.92 -16.51 17.09
C GLU A 301 -21.48 -16.12 16.75
N TYR A 302 -21.28 -15.66 15.53
CA TYR A 302 -19.99 -15.18 15.02
C TYR A 302 -20.15 -13.84 14.33
N HIS A 303 -19.14 -12.98 14.38
CA HIS A 303 -19.03 -11.83 13.49
C HIS A 303 -18.42 -12.29 12.14
N ALA A 304 -19.24 -12.34 11.10
CA ALA A 304 -18.84 -12.68 9.74
C ALA A 304 -18.25 -11.46 9.00
N VAL A 305 -16.99 -11.56 8.60
CA VAL A 305 -16.33 -10.58 7.73
C VAL A 305 -16.25 -11.14 6.32
N LYS A 306 -16.70 -10.37 5.33
CA LYS A 306 -16.60 -10.72 3.92
C LYS A 306 -15.43 -9.97 3.29
N GLU A 307 -14.53 -10.70 2.62
CA GLU A 307 -13.49 -10.13 1.77
C GLU A 307 -13.39 -10.93 0.47
N GLY A 308 -13.46 -10.23 -0.67
CA GLY A 308 -13.59 -10.90 -1.96
C GLY A 308 -14.85 -11.77 -2.00
N ASN A 309 -14.70 -13.03 -2.39
CA ASN A 309 -15.77 -14.02 -2.35
C ASN A 309 -15.82 -14.82 -1.04
N ALA A 310 -14.81 -14.68 -0.18
CA ALA A 310 -14.67 -15.44 1.05
C ALA A 310 -15.34 -14.76 2.25
N PHE A 311 -15.85 -15.60 3.17
CA PHE A 311 -16.34 -15.18 4.47
C PHE A 311 -15.48 -15.81 5.58
N ILE A 312 -15.10 -15.04 6.58
CA ILE A 312 -14.47 -15.54 7.80
C ILE A 312 -15.37 -15.29 8.99
N LEU A 313 -15.39 -16.24 9.92
CA LEU A 313 -16.17 -16.19 11.16
C LEU A 313 -15.25 -15.89 12.33
N ASN A 314 -15.43 -14.72 12.93
CA ASN A 314 -14.71 -14.32 14.14
C ASN A 314 -15.64 -14.46 15.35
N PRO A 315 -15.29 -15.22 16.39
CA PRO A 315 -16.02 -15.23 17.66
C PRO A 315 -16.19 -13.81 18.22
N PRO A 316 -17.25 -13.50 18.99
CA PRO A 316 -17.47 -12.18 19.57
C PRO A 316 -16.31 -11.69 20.46
N SER A 317 -15.66 -12.58 21.21
CA SER A 317 -14.44 -12.29 21.99
C SER A 317 -13.27 -11.85 21.11
N GLN A 318 -13.10 -12.51 19.97
CA GLN A 318 -12.10 -12.18 18.95
C GLN A 318 -12.39 -10.86 18.23
N ALA A 319 -13.66 -10.58 17.94
CA ALA A 319 -14.07 -9.31 17.35
C ALA A 319 -13.75 -8.15 18.30
N ALA A 320 -14.03 -8.29 19.60
CA ALA A 320 -13.64 -7.32 20.62
C ALA A 320 -12.12 -7.13 20.71
N ALA A 321 -11.33 -8.21 20.61
CA ALA A 321 -9.87 -8.18 20.57
C ALA A 321 -9.30 -7.46 19.34
N SER A 322 -9.95 -7.58 18.18
CA SER A 322 -9.53 -6.89 16.95
C SER A 322 -9.78 -5.37 16.97
N THR A 323 -10.65 -4.89 17.86
CA THR A 323 -11.00 -3.47 18.03
C THR A 323 -10.48 -2.83 19.31
N GLY A 324 -10.08 -3.61 20.31
CA GLY A 324 -9.61 -3.12 21.60
C GLY A 324 -8.12 -2.77 21.63
N THR A 325 -7.75 -1.70 22.35
CA THR A 325 -6.37 -1.47 22.78
C THR A 325 -5.94 -2.62 23.72
N ARG A 326 -4.73 -3.14 23.51
CA ARG A 326 -4.16 -4.35 24.15
C ARG A 326 -4.30 -4.42 25.68
N ARG A 327 -4.49 -3.29 26.36
CA ARG A 327 -4.68 -3.20 27.82
C ARG A 327 -6.00 -3.78 28.37
N ASN A 328 -7.01 -4.01 27.53
CA ASN A 328 -8.34 -4.45 27.98
C ASN A 328 -8.65 -5.93 27.69
N LEU A 329 -7.67 -6.71 27.23
CA LEU A 329 -7.89 -8.12 26.89
C LEU A 329 -7.56 -9.02 28.07
N LYS A 330 -8.47 -9.94 28.39
CA LYS A 330 -8.19 -11.03 29.33
C LYS A 330 -7.16 -11.97 28.69
N ALA A 331 -6.26 -12.55 29.47
CA ALA A 331 -5.23 -13.48 28.97
C ALA A 331 -5.83 -14.66 28.17
N GLU A 332 -7.04 -15.08 28.55
CA GLU A 332 -7.83 -16.11 27.87
C GLU A 332 -8.28 -15.66 26.46
N ASP A 333 -8.68 -14.39 26.30
CA ASP A 333 -9.12 -13.81 25.03
C ASP A 333 -7.96 -13.52 24.07
N GLU A 334 -6.76 -13.22 24.58
CA GLU A 334 -5.54 -13.10 23.76
C GLU A 334 -5.15 -14.45 23.15
N SER A 335 -5.17 -15.52 23.97
CA SER A 335 -4.82 -16.89 23.54
C SER A 335 -5.76 -17.45 22.46
N GLN A 336 -7.01 -16.97 22.44
CA GLN A 336 -8.01 -17.36 21.46
C GLN A 336 -8.04 -16.48 20.22
N SER A 337 -7.29 -15.37 20.15
CA SER A 337 -7.39 -14.44 19.03
C SER A 337 -6.66 -14.94 17.77
N VAL A 338 -7.43 -15.38 16.75
CA VAL A 338 -6.86 -15.71 15.43
C VAL A 338 -6.77 -14.43 14.62
N PHE A 339 -5.57 -14.13 14.12
CA PHE A 339 -5.28 -12.84 13.51
C PHE A 339 -6.00 -12.62 12.17
N TYR A 340 -6.56 -11.42 12.02
CA TYR A 340 -7.06 -10.88 10.78
C TYR A 340 -6.78 -9.37 10.73
N ASN A 341 -6.15 -8.90 9.66
CA ASN A 341 -5.92 -7.48 9.43
C ASN A 341 -6.62 -6.99 8.15
N PRO A 342 -7.62 -6.10 8.24
CA PRO A 342 -8.33 -5.56 7.08
C PRO A 342 -7.44 -4.70 6.18
N ILE A 343 -6.36 -4.10 6.70
CA ILE A 343 -5.42 -3.29 5.91
C ILE A 343 -4.73 -4.11 4.81
N GLN A 344 -4.56 -5.41 5.05
CA GLN A 344 -3.92 -6.34 4.12
C GLN A 344 -4.84 -6.77 2.95
N GLN A 345 -6.05 -6.22 2.82
CA GLN A 345 -6.95 -6.50 1.70
C GLN A 345 -6.31 -6.19 0.35
N PHE A 346 -5.55 -5.09 0.24
CA PHE A 346 -4.81 -4.75 -0.98
C PHE A 346 -3.77 -5.82 -1.34
N ASN A 347 -3.04 -6.34 -0.36
CA ASN A 347 -2.07 -7.42 -0.56
C ASN A 347 -2.75 -8.69 -1.07
N ARG A 348 -3.89 -9.06 -0.47
CA ARG A 348 -4.65 -10.25 -0.85
C ARG A 348 -5.30 -10.11 -2.24
N ASP A 349 -5.90 -8.97 -2.55
CA ASP A 349 -6.44 -8.67 -3.90
C ASP A 349 -5.33 -8.78 -4.96
N LEU A 350 -4.18 -8.14 -4.71
CA LEU A 350 -3.02 -8.20 -5.61
C LEU A 350 -2.50 -9.63 -5.76
N SER A 351 -2.46 -10.42 -4.68
CA SER A 351 -1.98 -11.80 -4.71
C SER A 351 -2.88 -12.70 -5.54
N VAL A 352 -4.20 -12.59 -5.42
CA VAL A 352 -5.16 -13.34 -6.26
C VAL A 352 -4.93 -13.02 -7.74
N LEU A 353 -4.84 -11.75 -8.10
CA LEU A 353 -4.65 -11.32 -9.48
C LEU A 353 -3.28 -11.75 -10.05
N ALA A 354 -2.22 -11.61 -9.26
CA ALA A 354 -0.87 -12.02 -9.65
C ALA A 354 -0.77 -13.53 -9.87
N ILE A 355 -1.36 -14.33 -8.98
CA ILE A 355 -1.41 -15.79 -9.12
C ILE A 355 -2.27 -16.19 -10.31
N LYS A 356 -3.39 -15.51 -10.55
CA LYS A 356 -4.23 -15.75 -11.72
C LYS A 356 -3.47 -15.49 -13.02
N ALA A 357 -2.80 -14.33 -13.13
CA ALA A 357 -1.96 -13.99 -14.29
C ALA A 357 -0.84 -15.00 -14.53
N TYR A 358 -0.15 -15.40 -13.47
CA TYR A 358 0.89 -16.42 -13.54
C TYR A 358 0.34 -17.80 -13.93
N GLY A 359 -0.79 -18.22 -13.35
CA GLY A 359 -1.41 -19.50 -13.61
C GLY A 359 -1.91 -19.65 -15.04
N GLU A 360 -2.54 -18.60 -15.60
CA GLU A 360 -2.91 -18.57 -17.02
C GLU A 360 -1.67 -18.69 -17.93
N ASN A 361 -0.57 -18.03 -17.59
CA ASN A 361 0.71 -18.20 -18.31
C ASN A 361 1.23 -19.64 -18.25
N VAL A 362 1.14 -20.31 -17.10
CA VAL A 362 1.55 -21.72 -16.95
C VAL A 362 0.67 -22.63 -17.79
N LEU A 363 -0.65 -22.44 -17.76
CA LEU A 363 -1.61 -23.22 -18.53
C LEU A 363 -1.40 -23.03 -20.04
N ALA A 364 -1.26 -21.79 -20.50
CA ALA A 364 -0.94 -21.47 -21.90
C ALA A 364 0.39 -22.09 -22.33
N SER A 365 1.42 -22.02 -21.48
CA SER A 365 2.73 -22.63 -21.75
C SER A 365 2.66 -24.16 -21.84
N LYS A 366 1.90 -24.81 -20.97
CA LYS A 366 1.65 -26.27 -21.01
C LYS A 366 0.91 -26.66 -22.29
N LYS A 367 -0.15 -25.93 -22.65
CA LYS A 367 -0.92 -26.14 -23.89
C LYS A 367 -0.03 -26.01 -25.13
N ARG A 368 0.76 -24.94 -25.23
CA ARG A 368 1.71 -24.74 -26.34
C ARG A 368 2.75 -25.85 -26.43
N ARG A 369 3.25 -26.35 -25.29
CA ARG A 369 4.21 -27.48 -25.27
C ARG A 369 3.55 -28.77 -25.75
N ALA A 370 2.30 -29.02 -25.37
CA ALA A 370 1.53 -30.17 -25.84
C ALA A 370 1.28 -30.10 -27.36
N GLU A 371 0.86 -28.94 -27.87
CA GLU A 371 0.66 -28.70 -29.32
C GLU A 371 1.97 -28.88 -30.12
N ARG A 372 3.10 -28.38 -29.61
CA ARG A 372 4.42 -28.58 -30.24
C ARG A 372 4.81 -30.06 -30.28
N ARG A 373 4.52 -30.82 -29.22
CA ARG A 373 4.77 -32.28 -29.18
C ARG A 373 3.90 -33.03 -30.19
N GLN A 374 2.62 -32.65 -30.32
CA GLN A 374 1.72 -33.23 -31.31
C GLN A 374 2.18 -32.92 -32.75
N ARG A 375 2.63 -31.69 -33.02
CA ARG A 375 3.18 -31.31 -34.33
C ARG A 375 4.52 -31.98 -34.65
N GLY A 376 5.41 -32.12 -33.66
CA GLY A 376 6.69 -32.82 -33.82
C GLY A 376 6.55 -34.33 -34.00
N GLY A 377 5.59 -34.95 -33.30
CA GLY A 377 5.29 -36.38 -33.44
C GLY A 377 4.70 -36.78 -34.80
N ALA A 378 4.14 -35.82 -35.55
CA ALA A 378 3.64 -36.06 -36.91
C ALA A 378 4.75 -36.05 -37.99
N VAL A 379 5.94 -35.51 -37.69
CA VAL A 379 7.04 -35.37 -38.66
C VAL A 379 8.07 -36.50 -38.54
N ASP A 380 8.25 -37.08 -37.35
CA ASP A 380 9.25 -38.14 -37.10
C ASP A 380 8.75 -39.58 -37.38
N GLY A 381 7.57 -39.75 -37.98
CA GLY A 381 7.08 -41.06 -38.46
C GLY A 381 7.87 -41.66 -39.63
N LYS A 382 8.98 -41.04 -40.06
CA LYS A 382 9.78 -41.48 -41.22
C LYS A 382 11.28 -41.17 -41.12
N SER A 383 11.94 -41.43 -39.99
CA SER A 383 13.38 -41.73 -40.03
C SER A 383 13.85 -42.49 -38.80
N THR A 384 14.11 -43.78 -38.99
CA THR A 384 14.86 -44.65 -38.10
C THR A 384 16.29 -44.12 -37.88
N GLY A 385 16.70 -44.03 -36.61
CA GLY A 385 18.08 -44.28 -36.17
C GLY A 385 19.12 -43.17 -36.37
N LYS A 386 19.31 -42.32 -35.35
CA LYS A 386 20.66 -41.95 -34.90
C LYS A 386 20.66 -41.46 -33.45
N LYS A 387 21.08 -42.36 -32.57
CA LYS A 387 21.43 -42.11 -31.17
C LYS A 387 22.53 -41.03 -31.14
N ARG A 388 22.19 -39.77 -30.83
CA ARG A 388 23.21 -38.72 -30.65
C ARG A 388 23.83 -38.86 -29.26
N LYS A 389 25.09 -39.29 -29.31
CA LYS A 389 26.11 -39.37 -28.27
C LYS A 389 26.12 -38.10 -27.41
N ARG A 390 26.03 -38.29 -26.09
CA ARG A 390 26.30 -37.25 -25.08
C ARG A 390 27.84 -37.11 -25.03
N GLU A 391 28.35 -35.99 -25.53
CA GLU A 391 29.75 -35.61 -25.35
C GLU A 391 29.86 -34.92 -24.00
N ASP A 392 30.11 -35.71 -22.95
CA ASP A 392 30.90 -35.26 -21.81
C ASP A 392 32.27 -35.91 -22.00
N GLY A 393 33.29 -35.08 -22.24
CA GLY A 393 34.67 -35.48 -22.29
C GLY A 393 35.43 -34.58 -21.35
N ASP A 394 35.81 -35.12 -20.19
CA ASP A 394 37.06 -34.78 -19.55
C ASP A 394 37.74 -36.13 -19.22
N GLU A 395 38.90 -36.30 -19.83
CA GLU A 395 39.81 -37.42 -19.65
C GLU A 395 40.49 -37.28 -18.29
N GLU A 396 40.29 -38.23 -17.39
CA GLU A 396 41.29 -38.61 -16.39
C GLU A 396 41.43 -40.14 -16.39
N GLU A 397 42.64 -40.61 -16.68
CA GLU A 397 43.10 -42.00 -16.51
C GLU A 397 44.54 -41.96 -15.95
N PRO A 398 45.08 -43.04 -15.35
CA PRO A 398 44.45 -43.95 -14.36
C PRO A 398 45.46 -44.46 -13.29
N ASN A 399 44.97 -44.95 -12.14
CA ASN A 399 45.49 -46.11 -11.36
C ASN A 399 44.75 -46.19 -10.01
N GLY A 400 44.29 -47.31 -9.46
CA GLY A 400 44.30 -48.72 -9.85
C GLY A 400 43.79 -49.58 -8.66
N LYS A 401 43.26 -50.77 -8.98
CA LYS A 401 42.92 -51.95 -8.12
C LYS A 401 41.63 -51.87 -7.28
N ARG A 402 40.54 -52.53 -7.67
CA ARG A 402 40.18 -53.99 -7.59
C ARG A 402 39.97 -54.54 -6.16
N SER A 403 38.71 -54.90 -5.86
CA SER A 403 38.27 -56.26 -5.43
C SER A 403 36.74 -56.25 -5.18
N ASN A 404 35.95 -56.87 -6.07
CA ASN A 404 35.23 -58.16 -5.92
C ASN A 404 33.87 -58.06 -5.19
N PHE A 405 32.75 -58.24 -5.91
CA PHE A 405 31.92 -59.47 -6.04
C PHE A 405 31.19 -59.80 -4.72
N ASP A 406 29.86 -59.91 -4.63
CA ASP A 406 28.99 -60.77 -5.44
C ASP A 406 27.53 -60.28 -5.62
N ASN A 407 26.94 -60.81 -6.69
CA ASN A 407 25.58 -60.71 -7.21
C ASN A 407 24.46 -61.18 -6.27
N GLN A 408 23.28 -60.56 -6.39
CA GLN A 408 22.01 -61.25 -6.69
C GLN A 408 20.96 -60.26 -7.26
N THR A 409 20.54 -60.54 -8.50
CA THR A 409 19.42 -59.96 -9.27
C THR A 409 18.05 -60.33 -8.67
N PRO A 410 16.93 -59.59 -8.93
CA PRO A 410 16.31 -59.63 -10.27
C PRO A 410 15.63 -58.36 -10.82
N SER A 411 15.45 -58.42 -12.14
CA SER A 411 14.33 -57.93 -12.96
C SER A 411 14.03 -56.43 -13.08
N SER A 412 14.48 -55.92 -14.22
CA SER A 412 13.80 -55.05 -15.20
C SER A 412 12.35 -54.59 -14.95
N ASP A 413 12.19 -53.31 -15.29
CA ASP A 413 11.01 -52.64 -15.85
C ASP A 413 9.80 -52.38 -14.93
N HIS A 414 9.59 -51.10 -14.63
CA HIS A 414 8.35 -50.40 -14.98
C HIS A 414 8.59 -48.88 -15.03
N LEU A 415 8.70 -48.38 -16.26
CA LEU A 415 8.46 -46.98 -16.61
C LEU A 415 6.95 -46.74 -16.51
N ASP A 416 6.52 -45.85 -15.62
CA ASP A 416 5.12 -45.41 -15.60
C ASP A 416 4.83 -44.51 -16.80
N LEU A 417 4.31 -45.18 -17.82
CA LEU A 417 3.39 -44.65 -18.81
C LEU A 417 2.07 -44.30 -18.13
N GLU A 418 1.75 -43.01 -17.98
CA GLU A 418 0.35 -42.58 -17.96
C GLU A 418 -0.01 -42.01 -19.32
N LEU A 419 -0.47 -42.93 -20.18
CA LEU A 419 -1.18 -42.66 -21.41
C LEU A 419 -2.51 -43.42 -21.33
N HIS A 420 -3.43 -42.89 -20.52
CA HIS A 420 -4.84 -43.23 -20.63
C HIS A 420 -5.53 -42.15 -21.45
N ALA A 421 -5.87 -42.53 -22.68
CA ALA A 421 -6.80 -41.81 -23.54
C ALA A 421 -8.19 -41.81 -22.89
N GLY A 422 -8.84 -40.65 -22.84
CA GLY A 422 -10.29 -40.58 -22.63
C GLY A 422 -10.81 -39.85 -21.40
N ASP A 423 -10.07 -38.93 -20.77
CA ASP A 423 -10.67 -38.04 -19.78
C ASP A 423 -10.13 -36.60 -19.88
N ASN A 424 -11.04 -35.63 -19.97
CA ASN A 424 -10.75 -34.19 -20.00
C ASN A 424 -10.25 -33.71 -18.63
N THR A 425 -9.13 -34.25 -18.14
CA THR A 425 -8.58 -33.86 -16.84
C THR A 425 -7.87 -32.52 -16.96
N THR A 426 -8.42 -31.52 -16.28
CA THR A 426 -7.80 -30.19 -16.17
C THR A 426 -6.41 -30.33 -15.54
N PRO A 427 -5.37 -29.67 -16.08
CA PRO A 427 -4.03 -29.76 -15.53
C PRO A 427 -3.99 -29.29 -14.08
N SER A 428 -3.33 -30.04 -13.20
CA SER A 428 -3.24 -29.69 -11.78
C SER A 428 -2.49 -28.38 -11.55
N PHE A 429 -3.00 -27.59 -10.60
CA PHE A 429 -2.45 -26.31 -10.16
C PHE A 429 -2.56 -26.23 -8.63
N THR A 430 -1.43 -26.39 -7.95
CA THR A 430 -1.36 -26.50 -6.49
C THR A 430 -0.76 -25.27 -5.84
N ILE A 431 -1.43 -24.76 -4.81
CA ILE A 431 -1.06 -23.54 -4.09
C ILE A 431 -0.82 -23.87 -2.61
N LEU A 432 0.25 -23.35 -2.02
CA LEU A 432 0.49 -23.39 -0.58
C LEU A 432 0.34 -21.98 0.01
N ASP A 433 -0.58 -21.84 0.96
CA ASP A 433 -0.65 -20.73 1.91
C ASP A 433 0.08 -21.16 3.19
N ALA A 434 1.35 -20.75 3.31
CA ALA A 434 2.27 -21.36 4.29
C ALA A 434 2.02 -20.91 5.74
N LEU A 435 1.47 -19.71 5.93
CA LEU A 435 1.14 -19.12 7.24
C LEU A 435 -0.27 -18.53 7.19
N SER A 436 -1.27 -19.40 7.27
CA SER A 436 -2.63 -19.12 6.79
C SER A 436 -3.56 -18.47 7.82
N ALA A 437 -3.23 -18.54 9.12
CA ALA A 437 -4.04 -18.00 10.22
C ALA A 437 -5.52 -18.40 10.14
N THR A 438 -6.41 -17.46 9.82
CA THR A 438 -7.86 -17.72 9.66
C THR A 438 -8.22 -18.54 8.41
N GLY A 439 -7.28 -18.78 7.49
CA GLY A 439 -7.55 -19.40 6.20
C GLY A 439 -7.92 -18.42 5.09
N LEU A 440 -7.97 -17.11 5.36
CA LEU A 440 -8.55 -16.14 4.42
C LEU A 440 -7.88 -16.13 3.03
N ARG A 441 -6.54 -16.16 2.97
CA ARG A 441 -5.81 -16.24 1.69
C ARG A 441 -6.17 -17.53 0.94
N ALA A 442 -6.07 -18.68 1.60
CA ALA A 442 -6.47 -19.96 1.02
C ALA A 442 -7.93 -19.99 0.52
N LEU A 443 -8.88 -19.43 1.28
CA LEU A 443 -10.29 -19.32 0.89
C LEU A 443 -10.46 -18.47 -0.37
N ARG A 444 -9.75 -17.35 -0.47
CA ARG A 444 -9.77 -16.48 -1.65
C ARG A 444 -9.12 -17.17 -2.85
N TYR A 445 -7.99 -17.85 -2.66
CA TYR A 445 -7.34 -18.61 -3.74
C TYR A 445 -8.25 -19.71 -4.29
N ALA A 446 -8.91 -20.48 -3.42
CA ALA A 446 -9.81 -21.54 -3.85
C ALA A 446 -11.12 -21.02 -4.50
N SER A 447 -11.60 -19.83 -4.11
CA SER A 447 -12.87 -19.29 -4.62
C SER A 447 -12.73 -18.35 -5.82
N GLU A 448 -11.58 -17.68 -5.97
CA GLU A 448 -11.37 -16.63 -6.97
C GLU A 448 -10.43 -17.06 -8.12
N ILE A 449 -9.72 -18.20 -7.98
CA ILE A 449 -8.83 -18.75 -9.02
C ILE A 449 -9.49 -20.01 -9.62
N PRO A 450 -10.15 -19.91 -10.80
CA PRO A 450 -11.02 -20.98 -11.31
C PRO A 450 -10.34 -22.32 -11.59
N PHE A 451 -9.03 -22.29 -11.87
CA PHE A 451 -8.24 -23.47 -12.24
C PHE A 451 -7.40 -24.02 -11.08
N ALA A 452 -7.52 -23.48 -9.86
CA ALA A 452 -6.83 -24.03 -8.69
C ALA A 452 -7.42 -25.40 -8.35
N THR A 453 -6.58 -26.44 -8.32
CA THR A 453 -7.03 -27.81 -8.05
C THR A 453 -6.87 -28.21 -6.60
N CYS A 454 -5.86 -27.69 -5.92
CA CYS A 454 -5.63 -27.92 -4.49
C CYS A 454 -4.96 -26.69 -3.86
N VAL A 455 -5.48 -26.26 -2.71
CA VAL A 455 -4.89 -25.20 -1.89
C VAL A 455 -4.59 -25.77 -0.52
N VAL A 456 -3.32 -25.88 -0.16
CA VAL A 456 -2.92 -26.26 1.20
C VAL A 456 -2.87 -25.01 2.05
N ALA A 457 -3.55 -25.03 3.19
CA ALA A 457 -3.55 -23.96 4.18
C ALA A 457 -2.82 -24.46 5.43
N ASN A 458 -1.61 -23.95 5.68
CA ASN A 458 -0.77 -24.37 6.80
C ASN A 458 -0.74 -23.32 7.92
N ASP A 459 -0.82 -23.76 9.17
CA ASP A 459 -0.52 -22.92 10.32
C ASP A 459 0.08 -23.74 11.47
N LEU A 460 0.94 -23.12 12.27
CA LEU A 460 1.54 -23.75 13.45
C LEU A 460 0.54 -23.84 14.61
N SER A 461 -0.36 -22.87 14.73
CA SER A 461 -1.28 -22.74 15.87
C SER A 461 -2.50 -23.66 15.73
N PRO A 462 -2.78 -24.55 16.70
CA PRO A 462 -3.99 -25.37 16.70
C PRO A 462 -5.29 -24.55 16.73
N SER A 463 -5.28 -23.37 17.38
CA SER A 463 -6.45 -22.48 17.43
C SER A 463 -6.74 -21.84 16.06
N ALA A 464 -5.69 -21.45 15.33
CA ALA A 464 -5.80 -20.97 13.96
C ALA A 464 -6.38 -22.05 13.04
N ILE A 465 -5.88 -23.28 13.13
CA ILE A 465 -6.39 -24.41 12.34
C ILE A 465 -7.87 -24.71 12.64
N LYS A 466 -8.29 -24.60 13.90
CA LYS A 466 -9.71 -24.76 14.27
C LYS A 466 -10.59 -23.70 13.62
N SER A 467 -10.17 -22.44 13.65
CA SER A 467 -10.87 -21.33 12.97
C SER A 467 -10.88 -21.52 11.44
N MET A 468 -9.75 -21.92 10.88
CA MET A 468 -9.59 -22.20 9.46
C MET A 468 -10.53 -23.32 8.98
N LYS A 469 -10.59 -24.45 9.69
CA LYS A 469 -11.51 -25.55 9.37
C LYS A 469 -12.97 -25.09 9.37
N LEU A 470 -13.36 -24.31 10.38
CA LEU A 470 -14.69 -23.70 10.46
C LEU A 470 -14.98 -22.80 9.25
N ASN A 471 -14.02 -21.95 8.86
CA ASN A 471 -14.18 -21.06 7.72
C ASN A 471 -14.23 -21.82 6.39
N ILE A 472 -13.42 -22.86 6.21
CA ILE A 472 -13.44 -23.74 5.03
C ILE A 472 -14.82 -24.39 4.87
N GLU A 473 -15.39 -24.90 5.96
CA GLU A 473 -16.70 -25.53 5.98
C GLU A 473 -17.80 -24.50 5.66
N TYR A 474 -17.75 -23.32 6.29
CA TYR A 474 -18.74 -22.25 6.09
C TYR A 474 -18.83 -21.77 4.63
N ASN A 475 -17.69 -21.74 3.93
CA ASN A 475 -17.61 -21.37 2.51
C ASN A 475 -17.87 -22.55 1.56
N GLY A 476 -17.95 -23.79 2.08
CA GLY A 476 -18.17 -24.99 1.26
C GLY A 476 -16.96 -25.37 0.38
N LEU A 477 -15.75 -25.00 0.79
CA LEU A 477 -14.51 -25.16 0.00
C LEU A 477 -13.65 -26.36 0.42
N GLY A 478 -14.16 -27.24 1.29
CA GLY A 478 -13.39 -28.38 1.84
C GLY A 478 -12.92 -29.42 0.81
N LYS A 479 -13.43 -29.39 -0.43
CA LYS A 479 -12.92 -30.24 -1.51
C LYS A 479 -11.62 -29.71 -2.14
N LEU A 480 -11.41 -28.39 -2.09
CA LEU A 480 -10.27 -27.72 -2.71
C LEU A 480 -9.19 -27.37 -1.67
N ILE A 481 -9.60 -27.07 -0.43
CA ILE A 481 -8.68 -26.61 0.61
C ILE A 481 -8.34 -27.74 1.57
N GLN A 482 -7.04 -27.96 1.76
CA GLN A 482 -6.50 -28.95 2.68
C GLN A 482 -5.81 -28.24 3.87
N PRO A 483 -6.40 -28.29 5.08
CA PRO A 483 -5.76 -27.70 6.26
C PRO A 483 -4.63 -28.60 6.78
N ASN A 484 -3.48 -28.01 7.09
CA ASN A 484 -2.33 -28.69 7.69
C ASN A 484 -1.87 -27.97 8.97
N THR A 485 -1.65 -28.74 10.05
CA THR A 485 -1.06 -28.21 11.29
C THR A 485 0.44 -28.50 11.31
N GLY A 486 1.29 -27.47 11.35
CA GLY A 486 2.73 -27.66 11.50
C GLY A 486 3.58 -26.43 11.21
N ASP A 487 4.87 -26.51 11.55
CA ASP A 487 5.87 -25.51 11.15
C ASP A 487 5.98 -25.48 9.63
N ALA A 488 5.85 -24.28 9.05
CA ALA A 488 5.87 -24.07 7.61
C ALA A 488 7.15 -24.58 6.94
N ARG A 489 8.31 -24.45 7.59
CA ARG A 489 9.60 -24.94 7.07
C ARG A 489 9.60 -26.45 7.01
N THR A 490 9.24 -27.10 8.12
CA THR A 490 9.16 -28.56 8.20
C THR A 490 8.17 -29.12 7.17
N TYR A 491 7.01 -28.48 7.02
CA TYR A 491 6.03 -28.87 6.01
C TYR A 491 6.60 -28.76 4.59
N MET A 492 7.20 -27.62 4.24
CA MET A 492 7.83 -27.40 2.94
C MET A 492 8.97 -28.38 2.67
N TYR A 493 9.87 -28.63 3.62
CA TYR A 493 10.93 -29.63 3.47
C TYR A 493 10.38 -31.06 3.31
N SER A 494 9.28 -31.38 4.00
CA SER A 494 8.68 -32.70 3.89
C SER A 494 8.15 -33.00 2.48
N THR A 495 7.90 -31.98 1.66
CA THR A 495 7.51 -32.14 0.25
C THR A 495 8.62 -32.71 -0.64
N LEU A 496 9.87 -32.73 -0.17
CA LEU A 496 11.02 -33.30 -0.88
C LEU A 496 11.10 -34.83 -0.73
N ASN A 497 10.54 -35.37 0.35
CA ASN A 497 10.61 -36.80 0.68
C ASN A 497 9.38 -37.54 0.11
N SER A 498 9.29 -37.66 -1.21
CA SER A 498 8.22 -38.42 -1.88
C SER A 498 8.24 -39.93 -1.57
N ALA A 499 9.33 -40.46 -1.00
CA ALA A 499 9.55 -41.90 -0.85
C ALA A 499 9.10 -42.50 0.49
N ASN A 500 8.66 -41.72 1.49
CA ASN A 500 8.46 -42.28 2.84
C ASN A 500 7.34 -41.65 3.68
N THR A 501 6.15 -41.38 3.10
CA THR A 501 4.99 -41.04 3.94
C THR A 501 3.78 -41.91 3.61
N GLN A 502 3.35 -42.64 4.64
CA GLN A 502 2.11 -43.39 4.76
C GLN A 502 0.90 -42.66 4.16
N ALA A 503 -0.11 -43.44 3.75
CA ALA A 503 -1.37 -43.10 3.09
C ALA A 503 -2.30 -42.05 3.76
N SER A 504 -1.78 -41.16 4.59
CA SER A 504 -2.50 -40.19 5.44
C SER A 504 -2.28 -38.72 5.04
N ARG A 505 -1.31 -38.39 4.16
CA ARG A 505 -1.08 -37.00 3.72
C ARG A 505 -1.78 -36.68 2.39
N PRO A 506 -2.65 -35.64 2.34
CA PRO A 506 -3.53 -35.39 1.19
C PRO A 506 -2.90 -34.66 -0.01
N HIS A 507 -1.65 -34.17 0.10
CA HIS A 507 -0.85 -33.69 -1.05
C HIS A 507 0.62 -34.08 -0.87
N THR A 508 1.16 -34.80 -1.86
CA THR A 508 2.52 -35.38 -1.85
C THR A 508 3.34 -34.82 -3.00
N GLY A 509 3.79 -33.56 -2.89
CA GLY A 509 4.71 -33.01 -3.86
C GLY A 509 4.91 -31.50 -3.75
N LYS A 510 5.76 -30.98 -4.64
CA LYS A 510 6.04 -29.54 -4.76
C LYS A 510 4.80 -28.75 -5.18
N PHE A 511 4.83 -27.43 -4.99
CA PHE A 511 3.72 -26.52 -5.30
C PHE A 511 3.97 -25.67 -6.56
N ASP A 512 2.93 -25.39 -7.35
CA ASP A 512 3.03 -24.41 -8.46
C ASP A 512 3.18 -22.99 -7.92
N VAL A 513 2.59 -22.71 -6.75
CA VAL A 513 2.65 -21.42 -6.06
C VAL A 513 2.85 -21.61 -4.56
N ILE A 514 3.74 -20.84 -3.95
CA ILE A 514 3.88 -20.75 -2.49
C ILE A 514 3.76 -19.29 -2.07
N ASP A 515 2.88 -19.02 -1.11
CA ASP A 515 2.71 -17.70 -0.49
C ASP A 515 3.25 -17.70 0.94
N LEU A 516 4.26 -16.86 1.18
CA LEU A 516 4.87 -16.58 2.48
C LEU A 516 4.38 -15.23 2.98
N ASP A 517 3.53 -15.23 4.01
CA ASP A 517 2.99 -14.00 4.64
C ASP A 517 3.15 -14.00 6.17
N PRO A 518 4.40 -14.07 6.70
CA PRO A 518 4.63 -14.09 8.14
C PRO A 518 4.50 -12.71 8.81
N TYR A 519 4.41 -12.70 10.14
CA TYR A 519 4.68 -11.49 10.91
C TYR A 519 6.16 -11.16 10.90
N GLY A 520 6.49 -9.95 10.45
CA GLY A 520 7.88 -9.50 10.38
C GLY A 520 8.54 -9.98 9.10
N THR A 521 9.49 -10.89 9.20
CA THR A 521 10.38 -11.27 8.08
C THR A 521 10.03 -12.64 7.50
N ALA A 522 10.16 -12.77 6.17
CA ALA A 522 10.09 -14.06 5.48
C ALA A 522 11.43 -14.81 5.40
N ALA A 523 12.54 -14.18 5.79
CA ALA A 523 13.88 -14.76 5.64
C ALA A 523 14.03 -16.22 6.15
N PRO A 524 13.49 -16.60 7.33
CA PRO A 524 13.60 -17.97 7.83
C PRO A 524 12.90 -19.04 6.97
N PHE A 525 11.96 -18.64 6.12
CA PHE A 525 11.14 -19.53 5.29
C PHE A 525 11.61 -19.61 3.84
N MET A 526 12.46 -18.66 3.40
CA MET A 526 12.90 -18.52 2.01
C MET A 526 13.58 -19.79 1.48
N ASP A 527 14.47 -20.39 2.28
CA ASP A 527 15.24 -21.58 1.89
C ASP A 527 14.33 -22.80 1.64
N SER A 528 13.44 -23.10 2.58
CA SER A 528 12.46 -24.18 2.43
C SER A 528 11.49 -23.92 1.27
N ALA A 529 11.13 -22.66 1.01
CA ALA A 529 10.20 -22.31 -0.06
C ALA A 529 10.80 -22.48 -1.46
N VAL A 530 12.05 -22.07 -1.69
CA VAL A 530 12.72 -22.27 -2.99
C VAL A 530 12.89 -23.75 -3.33
N GLN A 531 12.96 -24.62 -2.33
CA GLN A 531 13.05 -26.06 -2.54
C GLN A 531 11.67 -26.72 -2.76
N ALA A 532 10.64 -26.26 -2.06
CA ALA A 532 9.27 -26.78 -2.13
C ALA A 532 8.47 -26.30 -3.35
N VAL A 533 8.91 -25.24 -4.03
CA VAL A 533 8.28 -24.76 -5.27
C VAL A 533 8.70 -25.61 -6.47
N LYS A 534 7.76 -25.87 -7.39
CA LYS A 534 8.00 -26.58 -8.65
C LYS A 534 8.95 -25.79 -9.54
N ASP A 535 9.61 -26.50 -10.47
CA ASP A 535 10.41 -25.85 -11.51
C ASP A 535 9.54 -24.93 -12.37
N GLY A 536 9.92 -23.65 -12.43
CA GLY A 536 9.16 -22.59 -13.07
C GLY A 536 8.09 -21.95 -12.20
N GLY A 537 7.88 -22.43 -10.96
CA GLY A 537 6.83 -22.02 -10.02
C GLY A 537 6.95 -20.59 -9.49
N LEU A 538 5.87 -20.11 -8.84
CA LEU A 538 5.77 -18.75 -8.30
C LEU A 538 5.95 -18.75 -6.78
N LEU A 539 6.87 -17.91 -6.28
CA LEU A 539 6.95 -17.52 -4.88
C LEU A 539 6.34 -16.14 -4.69
N CYS A 540 5.41 -16.03 -3.75
CA CYS A 540 4.86 -14.76 -3.29
C CYS A 540 5.39 -14.52 -1.87
N VAL A 541 6.11 -13.42 -1.64
CA VAL A 541 6.81 -13.18 -0.38
C VAL A 541 6.41 -11.82 0.19
N THR A 542 5.91 -11.80 1.42
CA THR A 542 5.67 -10.57 2.19
C THR A 542 6.69 -10.43 3.32
N CYS A 543 7.24 -9.22 3.49
CA CYS A 543 8.03 -8.84 4.67
C CYS A 543 7.44 -7.55 5.28
N THR A 544 6.95 -7.59 6.52
CA THR A 544 6.37 -6.44 7.25
C THR A 544 7.36 -5.75 8.20
N ASP A 545 8.61 -6.20 8.27
CA ASP A 545 9.69 -5.65 9.10
C ASP A 545 10.41 -4.46 8.43
N ALA A 546 9.65 -3.47 7.93
CA ALA A 546 10.22 -2.30 7.23
C ALA A 546 11.26 -1.51 8.06
N GLY A 547 11.18 -1.57 9.39
CA GLY A 547 12.22 -1.03 10.26
C GLY A 547 13.60 -1.67 10.09
N VAL A 548 13.69 -2.86 9.51
CA VAL A 548 14.94 -3.61 9.27
C VAL A 548 15.42 -3.47 7.82
N TRP A 549 14.54 -3.65 6.83
CA TRP A 549 14.93 -3.60 5.41
C TRP A 549 14.84 -2.19 4.80
N ALA A 550 13.96 -1.31 5.29
CA ALA A 550 13.72 0.03 4.72
C ALA A 550 14.33 1.17 5.55
N SER A 551 15.11 0.86 6.59
CA SER A 551 15.66 1.82 7.53
C SER A 551 17.11 1.47 7.85
N ASN A 552 17.85 2.43 8.39
CA ASN A 552 19.23 2.30 8.81
C ASN A 552 19.38 2.08 10.32
N GLY A 553 18.29 1.77 11.03
CA GLY A 553 18.28 1.60 12.49
C GLY A 553 18.85 0.27 12.98
N TYR A 554 18.80 -0.79 12.15
CA TYR A 554 19.21 -2.15 12.53
C TYR A 554 20.03 -2.84 11.42
N PRO A 555 21.20 -2.28 11.03
CA PRO A 555 22.02 -2.83 9.95
C PRO A 555 22.51 -4.26 10.23
N GLU A 556 22.86 -4.58 11.48
CA GLU A 556 23.29 -5.90 11.93
C GLU A 556 22.17 -6.95 11.77
N LYS A 557 20.94 -6.59 12.14
CA LYS A 557 19.77 -7.45 11.98
C LYS A 557 19.42 -7.65 10.51
N SER A 558 19.51 -6.59 9.71
CA SER A 558 19.27 -6.64 8.27
C SER A 558 20.25 -7.58 7.58
N TYR A 559 21.54 -7.52 7.94
CA TYR A 559 22.56 -8.43 7.43
C TYR A 559 22.28 -9.88 7.82
N ALA A 560 21.92 -10.14 9.09
CA ALA A 560 21.62 -11.49 9.57
C ALA A 560 20.42 -12.13 8.85
N LEU A 561 19.41 -11.33 8.46
CA LEU A 561 18.20 -11.83 7.80
C LEU A 561 18.32 -11.87 6.27
N TYR A 562 18.91 -10.85 5.66
CA TYR A 562 18.87 -10.64 4.22
C TYR A 562 20.24 -10.76 3.53
N GLY A 563 21.33 -10.94 4.28
CA GLY A 563 22.69 -11.08 3.74
C GLY A 563 23.33 -9.77 3.28
N GLY A 564 22.72 -8.61 3.56
CA GLY A 564 23.24 -7.29 3.20
C GLY A 564 22.76 -6.19 4.13
N VAL A 565 23.43 -5.03 4.09
CA VAL A 565 23.08 -3.86 4.91
C VAL A 565 22.23 -2.85 4.12
N PRO A 566 21.27 -2.18 4.78
CA PRO A 566 20.35 -1.27 4.12
C PRO A 566 21.03 0.05 3.71
N THR A 567 20.49 0.68 2.66
CA THR A 567 20.92 2.01 2.23
C THR A 567 20.25 3.10 3.08
N LYS A 568 21.02 4.08 3.53
CA LYS A 568 20.51 5.24 4.28
C LYS A 568 20.02 6.34 3.33
N GLY A 569 18.78 6.80 3.46
CA GLY A 569 18.29 7.96 2.70
C GLY A 569 16.90 7.75 2.11
N THR A 570 16.51 8.58 1.15
CA THR A 570 15.13 8.56 0.62
C THR A 570 14.81 7.30 -0.17
N HIS A 571 15.82 6.65 -0.76
CA HIS A 571 15.73 5.44 -1.59
C HIS A 571 15.75 4.13 -0.78
N SER A 572 15.71 4.19 0.55
CA SER A 572 15.82 3.02 1.42
C SER A 572 14.76 1.94 1.17
N HIS A 573 13.56 2.34 0.75
CA HIS A 573 12.48 1.40 0.44
C HIS A 573 12.81 0.51 -0.77
N GLU A 574 13.35 1.09 -1.84
CA GLU A 574 13.84 0.30 -2.98
C GLU A 574 15.08 -0.52 -2.60
N GLY A 575 16.01 0.05 -1.84
CA GLY A 575 17.18 -0.66 -1.31
C GLY A 575 16.79 -1.92 -0.55
N GLY A 576 15.74 -1.87 0.27
CA GLY A 576 15.26 -3.04 0.98
C GLY A 576 14.50 -4.06 0.13
N LEU A 577 13.78 -3.64 -0.92
CA LEU A 577 13.27 -4.60 -1.92
C LEU A 577 14.41 -5.38 -2.56
N ARG A 578 15.52 -4.68 -2.88
CA ARG A 578 16.72 -5.30 -3.45
C ARG A 578 17.43 -6.22 -2.46
N LEU A 579 17.39 -5.94 -1.16
CA LEU A 579 17.89 -6.85 -0.12
C LEU A 579 17.06 -8.13 -0.03
N ILE A 580 15.72 -8.02 -0.06
CA ILE A 580 14.83 -9.19 -0.03
C ILE A 580 15.05 -10.08 -1.26
N LEU A 581 15.16 -9.47 -2.45
CA LEU A 581 15.48 -10.19 -3.69
C LEU A 581 16.86 -10.84 -3.65
N HIS A 582 17.86 -10.16 -3.07
CA HIS A 582 19.19 -10.72 -2.89
C HIS A 582 19.17 -11.95 -1.98
N ALA A 583 18.45 -11.90 -0.86
CA ALA A 583 18.29 -13.03 0.05
C ALA A 583 17.65 -14.24 -0.66
N LEU A 584 16.57 -14.00 -1.42
CA LEU A 584 15.92 -15.04 -2.23
C LEU A 584 16.86 -15.62 -3.29
N ALA A 585 17.62 -14.77 -3.98
CA ALA A 585 18.58 -15.19 -5.00
C ALA A 585 19.68 -16.07 -4.40
N LEU A 586 20.22 -15.70 -3.23
CA LEU A 586 21.23 -16.48 -2.53
C LEU A 586 20.69 -17.81 -2.03
N SER A 587 19.48 -17.85 -1.46
CA SER A 587 18.82 -19.09 -1.05
C SER A 587 18.61 -20.03 -2.24
N ALA A 588 18.13 -19.52 -3.37
CA ALA A 588 17.91 -20.32 -4.58
C ALA A 588 19.22 -20.82 -5.21
N ALA A 589 20.23 -19.95 -5.30
CA ALA A 589 21.50 -20.23 -5.98
C ALA A 589 22.23 -21.44 -5.40
N LYS A 590 22.17 -21.66 -4.07
CA LYS A 590 22.76 -22.82 -3.38
C LYS A 590 22.29 -24.16 -3.94
N TYR A 591 21.10 -24.21 -4.55
CA TYR A 591 20.47 -25.42 -5.06
C TYR A 591 20.43 -25.50 -6.59
N GLY A 592 21.19 -24.64 -7.30
CA GLY A 592 21.16 -24.57 -8.76
C GLY A 592 19.84 -24.01 -9.31
N LEU A 593 19.11 -23.25 -8.50
CA LEU A 593 17.87 -22.57 -8.85
C LEU A 593 18.15 -21.09 -9.08
N ALA A 594 17.61 -20.54 -10.17
CA ALA A 594 17.67 -19.12 -10.47
C ALA A 594 16.31 -18.47 -10.20
N ILE A 595 16.34 -17.19 -9.85
CA ILE A 595 15.15 -16.39 -9.61
C ILE A 595 14.93 -15.37 -10.72
N GLU A 596 13.68 -15.11 -11.05
CA GLU A 596 13.25 -14.04 -11.94
C GLU A 596 12.19 -13.19 -11.21
N PRO A 597 12.53 -11.96 -10.79
CA PRO A 597 11.55 -11.04 -10.21
C PRO A 597 10.47 -10.67 -11.23
N LEU A 598 9.20 -10.93 -10.91
CA LEU A 598 8.07 -10.56 -11.75
C LEU A 598 7.46 -9.22 -11.31
N LEU A 599 7.36 -8.98 -10.01
CA LEU A 599 6.81 -7.76 -9.42
C LEU A 599 7.31 -7.59 -7.98
N SER A 600 7.95 -6.47 -7.66
CA SER A 600 8.46 -6.18 -6.31
C SER A 600 7.97 -4.82 -5.82
N LEU A 601 7.09 -4.79 -4.83
CA LEU A 601 6.43 -3.56 -4.37
C LEU A 601 6.75 -3.23 -2.92
N SER A 602 7.06 -1.97 -2.63
CA SER A 602 7.04 -1.41 -1.28
C SER A 602 5.69 -0.74 -1.04
N ILE A 603 4.89 -1.28 -0.13
CA ILE A 603 3.50 -0.89 0.09
C ILE A 603 3.32 -0.48 1.55
N ASP A 604 3.25 0.82 1.80
CA ASP A 604 3.13 1.43 3.12
C ASP A 604 4.22 0.95 4.10
N PHE A 605 3.94 -0.12 4.87
CA PHE A 605 4.82 -0.69 5.90
C PHE A 605 5.33 -2.10 5.58
N TYR A 606 5.03 -2.66 4.40
CA TYR A 606 5.50 -3.99 4.01
C TYR A 606 6.04 -4.03 2.59
N ALA A 607 6.91 -5.00 2.32
CA ALA A 607 7.36 -5.37 1.00
C ALA A 607 6.55 -6.57 0.50
N ARG A 608 6.18 -6.58 -0.78
CA ARG A 608 5.54 -7.71 -1.44
C ARG A 608 6.25 -8.02 -2.75
N VAL A 609 6.78 -9.24 -2.86
CA VAL A 609 7.62 -9.64 -3.98
C VAL A 609 7.11 -10.93 -4.60
N PHE A 610 6.96 -10.95 -5.91
CA PHE A 610 6.53 -12.08 -6.72
C PHE A 610 7.70 -12.52 -7.58
N VAL A 611 8.14 -13.76 -7.41
CA VAL A 611 9.36 -14.29 -8.02
C VAL A 611 9.06 -15.62 -8.68
N ARG A 612 9.43 -15.75 -9.95
CA ARG A 612 9.47 -17.05 -10.62
C ARG A 612 10.77 -17.75 -10.27
N VAL A 613 10.70 -19.02 -9.86
CA VAL A 613 11.88 -19.83 -9.52
C VAL A 613 11.96 -21.01 -10.46
N HIS A 614 13.14 -21.24 -11.04
CA HIS A 614 13.36 -22.33 -11.99
C HIS A 614 14.77 -22.90 -11.87
N ARG A 615 14.91 -24.16 -12.29
CA ARG A 615 16.17 -24.87 -12.26
C ARG A 615 16.99 -24.52 -13.49
N SER A 616 18.05 -23.76 -13.28
CA SER A 616 19.00 -23.42 -14.33
C SER A 616 20.37 -23.11 -13.71
N PRO A 617 21.24 -24.12 -13.55
CA PRO A 617 22.61 -23.91 -13.06
C PRO A 617 23.40 -22.92 -13.92
N ALA A 618 23.07 -22.79 -15.20
CA ALA A 618 23.65 -21.79 -16.09
C ALA A 618 23.24 -20.36 -15.70
N GLU A 619 21.96 -20.13 -15.39
CA GLU A 619 21.46 -18.82 -14.98
C GLU A 619 21.94 -18.42 -13.57
N VAL A 620 22.18 -19.39 -12.68
CA VAL A 620 22.75 -19.13 -11.35
C VAL A 620 24.10 -18.43 -11.44
N LYS A 621 24.88 -18.65 -12.51
CA LYS A 621 26.18 -17.99 -12.72
C LYS A 621 26.06 -16.47 -12.85
N PHE A 622 24.89 -15.93 -13.19
CA PHE A 622 24.65 -14.48 -13.26
C PHE A 622 24.34 -13.86 -11.90
N ALA A 623 24.06 -14.65 -10.84
CA ALA A 623 23.66 -14.13 -9.53
C ALA A 623 24.72 -13.19 -8.93
N SER A 624 26.01 -13.50 -9.10
CA SER A 624 27.12 -12.64 -8.66
C SER A 624 27.25 -11.35 -9.47
N GLY A 625 26.85 -11.36 -10.75
CA GLY A 625 26.80 -10.16 -11.61
C GLY A 625 25.58 -9.30 -11.32
N ASN A 626 24.49 -9.93 -10.90
CA ASN A 626 23.24 -9.31 -10.47
C ASN A 626 23.22 -8.96 -8.97
N THR A 627 24.39 -8.91 -8.33
CA THR A 627 24.56 -8.43 -6.96
C THR A 627 25.44 -7.20 -6.98
N MET A 628 25.01 -6.13 -6.29
CA MET A 628 25.73 -4.87 -6.20
C MET A 628 25.88 -4.37 -4.77
N VAL A 629 26.93 -3.56 -4.60
CA VAL A 629 27.19 -2.71 -3.44
C VAL A 629 26.90 -1.27 -3.85
N VAL A 630 26.42 -0.46 -2.91
CA VAL A 630 26.05 0.95 -3.15
C VAL A 630 26.92 1.85 -2.27
N TYR A 631 27.65 2.78 -2.88
CA TYR A 631 28.33 3.87 -2.20
C TYR A 631 27.38 5.05 -2.14
N ASN A 632 27.03 5.51 -0.94
CA ASN A 632 25.96 6.47 -0.74
C ASN A 632 26.43 7.65 0.13
N CYS A 633 26.22 8.87 -0.35
CA CYS A 633 26.53 10.12 0.33
C CYS A 633 25.36 10.58 1.21
N ASP A 634 25.04 9.80 2.23
CA ASP A 634 23.96 10.02 3.20
C ASP A 634 24.14 11.27 4.08
N SER A 635 25.39 11.60 4.43
CA SER A 635 25.73 12.73 5.33
C SER A 635 25.87 14.06 4.59
N GLY A 636 25.87 14.02 3.26
CA GLY A 636 26.07 15.18 2.40
C GLY A 636 24.90 15.39 1.45
N CYS A 637 25.16 15.15 0.16
CA CYS A 637 24.25 15.54 -0.91
C CYS A 637 23.18 14.49 -1.27
N GLY A 638 23.31 13.26 -0.77
CA GLY A 638 22.40 12.15 -1.09
C GLY A 638 22.74 11.40 -2.39
N ALA A 639 23.82 11.75 -3.06
CA ALA A 639 24.27 11.06 -4.28
C ALA A 639 24.77 9.65 -4.00
N TRP A 640 24.58 8.74 -4.96
CA TRP A 640 25.03 7.35 -4.86
C TRP A 640 25.76 6.87 -6.12
N SER A 641 26.51 5.78 -5.97
CA SER A 641 27.14 5.03 -7.06
C SER A 641 27.03 3.55 -6.79
N THR A 642 26.72 2.76 -7.81
CA THR A 642 26.53 1.31 -7.69
C THR A 642 27.73 0.55 -8.25
N GLN A 643 28.19 -0.47 -7.54
CA GLN A 643 29.28 -1.34 -7.95
C GLN A 643 28.80 -2.79 -7.97
N PRO A 644 28.76 -3.45 -9.15
CA PRO A 644 28.49 -4.87 -9.22
C PRO A 644 29.66 -5.67 -8.61
N LEU A 645 29.38 -6.83 -8.02
CA LEU A 645 30.44 -7.69 -7.44
C LEU A 645 31.27 -8.39 -8.52
N THR A 646 30.65 -8.77 -9.64
CA THR A 646 31.33 -9.37 -10.79
C THR A 646 30.84 -8.73 -12.10
N GLN A 647 31.62 -8.90 -13.18
CA GLN A 647 31.24 -8.48 -14.52
C GLN A 647 30.90 -9.69 -15.37
N THR A 648 29.77 -9.61 -16.06
CA THR A 648 29.37 -10.57 -17.08
C THR A 648 29.41 -9.89 -18.44
N LYS A 649 30.26 -10.39 -19.35
CA LYS A 649 30.44 -9.85 -20.70
C LYS A 649 30.08 -10.90 -21.74
N PRO A 650 29.21 -10.58 -22.72
CA PRO A 650 29.02 -11.48 -23.86
C PRO A 650 30.31 -11.52 -24.69
N ARG A 651 30.70 -12.72 -25.10
CA ARG A 651 31.81 -13.00 -26.02
C ARG A 651 31.33 -14.01 -27.06
N LEU A 652 31.99 -14.05 -28.20
CA LEU A 652 31.72 -15.04 -29.24
C LEU A 652 32.74 -16.18 -29.11
N ASP A 653 32.27 -17.43 -29.21
CA ASP A 653 33.15 -18.59 -29.30
C ASP A 653 33.88 -18.62 -30.66
N LYS A 654 34.79 -19.58 -30.83
CA LYS A 654 35.52 -19.78 -32.10
C LYS A 654 34.59 -20.10 -33.30
N LYS A 655 33.35 -20.50 -33.04
CA LYS A 655 32.30 -20.85 -34.02
C LYS A 655 31.28 -19.72 -34.23
N GLY A 656 31.47 -18.55 -33.60
CA GLY A 656 30.56 -17.40 -33.67
C GLY A 656 29.33 -17.46 -32.76
N ASN A 657 29.21 -18.43 -31.85
CA ASN A 657 28.10 -18.50 -30.91
C ASN A 657 28.34 -17.58 -29.70
N PRO A 658 27.32 -16.83 -29.25
CA PRO A 658 27.44 -16.01 -28.04
C PRO A 658 27.52 -16.87 -26.78
N PHE A 659 28.52 -16.61 -25.94
CA PHE A 659 28.64 -17.14 -24.59
C PHE A 659 28.98 -16.00 -23.62
N TYR A 660 28.78 -16.23 -22.32
CA TYR A 660 29.09 -15.22 -21.31
C TYR A 660 30.40 -15.53 -20.60
N HIS A 661 31.29 -14.54 -20.56
CA HIS A 661 32.50 -14.57 -19.74
C HIS A 661 32.22 -13.89 -18.40
N TYR A 662 32.52 -14.61 -17.32
CA TYR A 662 32.37 -14.14 -15.94
C TYR A 662 33.75 -13.72 -15.42
N GLY A 663 33.90 -12.47 -15.00
CA GLY A 663 35.16 -11.93 -14.50
C GLY A 663 34.96 -11.05 -13.27
N PHE A 664 36.06 -10.74 -12.59
CA PHE A 664 36.05 -9.82 -11.46
C PHE A 664 35.65 -8.39 -11.90
N ALA A 665 34.84 -7.72 -11.08
CA ALA A 665 34.62 -6.29 -11.24
C ALA A 665 35.85 -5.52 -10.73
N GLN A 666 36.32 -4.55 -11.51
CA GLN A 666 37.33 -3.60 -11.05
C GLN A 666 36.70 -2.68 -9.98
N GLY A 667 37.37 -2.49 -8.86
CA GLY A 667 36.90 -1.62 -7.77
C GLY A 667 37.94 -0.59 -7.34
N PRO A 668 37.60 0.29 -6.39
CA PRO A 668 36.24 0.79 -6.12
C PRO A 668 35.83 1.85 -7.17
N LEU A 669 34.55 1.88 -7.55
CA LEU A 669 34.02 2.89 -8.49
C LEU A 669 33.83 4.27 -7.85
N ALA A 670 33.88 4.34 -6.51
CA ALA A 670 33.76 5.56 -5.74
C ALA A 670 34.87 5.65 -4.68
N ASN A 671 35.33 6.86 -4.40
CA ASN A 671 36.28 7.14 -3.32
C ASN A 671 35.60 7.10 -1.95
N THR A 672 36.38 7.22 -0.88
CA THR A 672 35.88 7.37 0.51
C THR A 672 35.06 8.65 0.72
N THR A 673 35.19 9.60 -0.20
CA THR A 673 34.48 10.89 -0.23
C THR A 673 33.68 11.05 -1.53
N CYS A 674 32.55 11.73 -1.41
CA CYS A 674 31.63 11.97 -2.52
C CYS A 674 32.25 12.91 -3.56
N ALA A 675 32.25 12.51 -4.84
CA ALA A 675 32.77 13.33 -5.94
C ALA A 675 32.03 14.68 -6.12
N HIS A 676 30.77 14.75 -5.69
CA HIS A 676 29.96 15.96 -5.87
C HIS A 676 30.18 16.97 -4.75
N CYS A 677 30.17 16.54 -3.49
CA CYS A 677 30.16 17.44 -2.33
C CYS A 677 31.32 17.23 -1.32
N GLY A 678 32.20 16.24 -1.53
CA GLY A 678 33.35 15.97 -0.65
C GLY A 678 33.03 15.28 0.68
N MET A 679 31.75 15.10 1.02
CA MET A 679 31.34 14.42 2.27
C MET A 679 31.58 12.91 2.23
N LYS A 680 31.68 12.28 3.41
CA LYS A 680 31.92 10.83 3.54
C LYS A 680 30.80 10.02 2.89
N THR A 681 31.18 8.93 2.23
CA THR A 681 30.27 7.95 1.65
C THR A 681 30.20 6.69 2.51
N HIS A 682 29.00 6.19 2.75
CA HIS A 682 28.77 4.90 3.42
C HIS A 682 28.42 3.81 2.40
N ILE A 683 28.64 2.57 2.79
CA ILE A 683 28.41 1.40 1.96
C ILE A 683 27.06 0.75 2.32
N GLY A 684 26.27 0.42 1.31
CA GLY A 684 25.05 -0.38 1.37
C GLY A 684 25.16 -1.67 0.57
N GLY A 685 24.38 -2.69 0.91
CA GLY A 685 24.36 -3.99 0.24
C GLY A 685 25.23 -5.07 0.93
N PRO A 686 25.57 -6.17 0.24
CA PRO A 686 25.17 -6.51 -1.13
C PRO A 686 23.66 -6.60 -1.31
N MET A 687 23.17 -6.23 -2.50
CA MET A 687 21.74 -6.27 -2.83
C MET A 687 21.52 -6.55 -4.33
N TRP A 688 20.29 -6.87 -4.71
CA TRP A 688 19.92 -7.18 -6.09
C TRP A 688 20.15 -5.99 -7.03
N ALA A 689 20.94 -6.22 -8.08
CA ALA A 689 21.28 -5.25 -9.12
C ALA A 689 20.40 -5.39 -10.38
N GLY A 690 19.63 -6.47 -10.50
CA GLY A 690 18.73 -6.67 -11.63
C GLY A 690 17.47 -5.81 -11.57
N PRO A 691 16.59 -5.95 -12.58
CA PRO A 691 15.25 -5.35 -12.58
C PRO A 691 14.39 -5.83 -11.40
N LEU A 692 13.48 -4.97 -10.95
CA LEU A 692 12.51 -5.27 -9.89
C LEU A 692 11.21 -5.91 -10.42
N HIS A 693 10.97 -5.74 -11.72
CA HIS A 693 9.69 -6.04 -12.37
C HIS A 693 9.90 -6.66 -13.74
N ASN A 694 8.96 -7.51 -14.13
CA ASN A 694 8.75 -7.93 -15.52
C ASN A 694 7.59 -7.08 -16.10
N PRO A 695 7.84 -6.19 -17.08
CA PRO A 695 6.81 -5.30 -17.63
C PRO A 695 5.59 -6.03 -18.20
N GLN A 696 5.79 -7.20 -18.80
CA GLN A 696 4.69 -7.99 -19.37
C GLN A 696 3.82 -8.64 -18.29
N PHE A 697 4.41 -9.03 -17.16
CA PHE A 697 3.66 -9.51 -16.01
C PHE A 697 2.74 -8.41 -15.45
N ILE A 698 3.25 -7.19 -15.34
CA ILE A 698 2.46 -6.04 -14.87
C ILE A 698 1.32 -5.72 -15.85
N ARG A 699 1.61 -5.65 -17.16
CA ARG A 699 0.60 -5.41 -18.19
C ARG A 699 -0.51 -6.46 -18.14
N ARG A 700 -0.16 -7.74 -18.00
CA ARG A 700 -1.15 -8.81 -17.87
C ARG A 700 -2.10 -8.59 -16.69
N ILE A 701 -1.59 -8.19 -15.53
CA ILE A 701 -2.44 -7.88 -14.37
C ILE A 701 -3.32 -6.65 -14.66
N LEU A 702 -2.77 -5.59 -15.25
CA LEU A 702 -3.54 -4.39 -15.62
C LEU A 702 -4.68 -4.71 -16.60
N ASP A 703 -4.46 -5.59 -17.57
CA ASP A 703 -5.49 -6.04 -18.51
C ASP A 703 -6.62 -6.78 -17.78
N MET A 704 -6.30 -7.60 -16.78
CA MET A 704 -7.30 -8.28 -15.96
C MET A 704 -8.17 -7.31 -15.14
N LEU A 705 -7.64 -6.14 -14.76
CA LEU A 705 -8.41 -5.15 -14.00
C LEU A 705 -9.55 -4.53 -14.80
N LEU A 706 -9.49 -4.56 -16.14
CA LEU A 706 -10.55 -4.04 -17.01
C LEU A 706 -11.83 -4.87 -16.91
N GLU A 707 -11.69 -6.17 -16.67
CA GLU A 707 -12.78 -7.14 -16.57
C GLU A 707 -13.12 -7.51 -15.11
N ALA A 708 -12.32 -7.07 -14.15
CA ALA A 708 -12.48 -7.42 -12.74
C ALA A 708 -13.74 -6.78 -12.11
N ASP A 709 -14.53 -7.59 -11.39
CA ASP A 709 -15.68 -7.07 -10.64
C ASP A 709 -15.20 -6.24 -9.44
N ARG A 710 -15.50 -4.94 -9.47
CA ARG A 710 -15.20 -3.97 -8.38
C ARG A 710 -15.90 -4.31 -7.06
N SER A 711 -16.96 -5.13 -7.09
CA SER A 711 -17.63 -5.61 -5.87
C SER A 711 -16.81 -6.66 -5.12
N VAL A 712 -16.03 -7.45 -5.85
CA VAL A 712 -15.12 -8.48 -5.33
C VAL A 712 -13.78 -7.84 -4.98
N TYR A 713 -13.17 -7.15 -5.94
CA TYR A 713 -11.87 -6.49 -5.79
C TYR A 713 -12.06 -5.01 -5.48
N GLN A 714 -12.19 -4.69 -4.19
CA GLN A 714 -12.47 -3.31 -3.75
C GLN A 714 -11.26 -2.39 -3.92
N THR A 715 -10.05 -2.95 -4.06
CA THR A 715 -8.81 -2.17 -4.16
C THR A 715 -8.31 -1.95 -5.60
N VAL A 716 -9.12 -2.25 -6.62
CA VAL A 716 -8.78 -2.13 -8.05
C VAL A 716 -8.15 -0.79 -8.41
N ASP A 717 -8.73 0.34 -7.98
CA ASP A 717 -8.20 1.67 -8.34
C ASP A 717 -6.79 1.91 -7.76
N ARG A 718 -6.49 1.32 -6.60
CA ARG A 718 -5.16 1.36 -5.97
C ARG A 718 -4.18 0.43 -6.69
N ILE A 719 -4.63 -0.77 -7.08
CA ILE A 719 -3.80 -1.72 -7.83
C ILE A 719 -3.42 -1.11 -9.18
N GLU A 720 -4.40 -0.54 -9.89
CA GLU A 720 -4.18 0.14 -11.16
C GLU A 720 -3.13 1.26 -11.02
N GLY A 721 -3.28 2.14 -10.02
CA GLY A 721 -2.33 3.23 -9.82
C GLY A 721 -0.92 2.78 -9.42
N MET A 722 -0.81 1.79 -8.52
CA MET A 722 0.47 1.24 -8.07
C MET A 722 1.21 0.54 -9.21
N LEU A 723 0.52 -0.35 -9.94
CA LEU A 723 1.10 -1.12 -11.04
C LEU A 723 1.45 -0.25 -12.25
N THR A 724 0.64 0.76 -12.56
CA THR A 724 0.98 1.73 -13.60
C THR A 724 2.26 2.49 -13.23
N THR A 725 2.41 2.90 -11.98
CA THR A 725 3.63 3.59 -11.51
C THR A 725 4.85 2.67 -11.60
N ALA A 726 4.72 1.41 -11.17
CA ALA A 726 5.80 0.43 -11.29
C ALA A 726 6.17 0.10 -12.74
N LEU A 727 5.22 0.15 -13.68
CA LEU A 727 5.47 -0.01 -15.11
C LEU A 727 6.18 1.19 -15.73
N GLU A 728 5.83 2.41 -15.29
CA GLU A 728 6.46 3.67 -15.71
C GLU A 728 7.92 3.81 -15.22
N GLU A 729 8.36 3.00 -14.26
CA GLU A 729 9.73 3.08 -13.73
C GLU A 729 10.81 2.50 -14.64
N ASP A 730 10.43 1.73 -15.66
CA ASP A 730 11.38 1.19 -16.65
C ASP A 730 11.81 2.31 -17.61
N LEU A 731 13.04 2.82 -17.41
CA LEU A 731 13.64 3.86 -18.23
C LEU A 731 14.38 3.31 -19.46
N THR A 732 14.34 1.99 -19.71
CA THR A 732 15.11 1.42 -20.82
C THR A 732 14.54 1.83 -22.18
N PRO A 733 15.39 2.20 -23.16
CA PRO A 733 14.94 2.79 -24.43
C PRO A 733 14.01 1.92 -25.30
N ASN A 734 13.89 0.62 -25.02
CA ASN A 734 13.09 -0.32 -25.81
C ASN A 734 11.61 -0.41 -25.39
N ALA A 735 11.19 0.29 -24.33
CA ALA A 735 9.80 0.28 -23.88
C ALA A 735 8.89 1.27 -24.63
N SER A 736 9.45 2.21 -25.40
CA SER A 736 8.72 3.36 -25.98
C SER A 736 8.20 3.16 -27.42
N ILE A 737 8.39 1.99 -28.04
CA ILE A 737 7.71 1.66 -29.32
C ILE A 737 6.48 0.80 -28.99
N ARG A 738 5.35 1.47 -28.72
CA ARG A 738 3.93 1.02 -28.92
C ARG A 738 2.90 1.77 -28.06
N SER A 739 3.15 3.02 -27.68
CA SER A 739 2.11 3.89 -27.07
C SER A 739 2.09 5.27 -27.71
N GLY A 740 1.72 5.34 -28.99
CA GLY A 740 1.48 6.59 -29.69
C GLY A 740 0.78 6.37 -31.03
N SER A 741 -0.53 6.66 -31.06
CA SER A 741 -1.37 6.99 -32.22
C SER A 741 -0.87 6.64 -33.63
N SER A 742 -1.47 5.63 -34.27
CA SER A 742 -1.72 5.63 -35.71
C SER A 742 -2.80 4.60 -36.07
N GLU A 743 -3.73 5.03 -36.91
CA GLU A 743 -4.77 4.21 -37.54
C GLU A 743 -4.17 3.00 -38.31
N PRO A 744 -4.93 1.91 -38.50
CA PRO A 744 -4.43 0.70 -39.12
C PRO A 744 -4.32 0.90 -40.63
N THR A 745 -3.16 1.33 -41.10
CA THR A 745 -2.85 1.28 -42.54
C THR A 745 -2.15 -0.03 -42.84
N ILE A 746 -2.87 -0.93 -43.50
CA ILE A 746 -2.41 -2.22 -43.99
C ILE A 746 -1.23 -1.98 -44.95
N SER A 747 -0.03 -2.40 -44.56
CA SER A 747 1.05 -2.68 -45.52
C SER A 747 1.61 -4.07 -45.27
N LYS A 748 1.51 -4.88 -46.32
CA LYS A 748 1.93 -6.27 -46.39
C LYS A 748 3.45 -6.30 -46.57
N THR A 749 4.16 -6.91 -45.64
CA THR A 749 5.43 -7.58 -45.93
C THR A 749 5.53 -8.83 -45.07
N LYS A 750 5.80 -9.93 -45.76
CA LYS A 750 5.70 -11.32 -45.31
C LYS A 750 6.93 -11.74 -44.50
N ASP A 751 6.68 -12.72 -43.62
CA ASP A 751 7.61 -13.73 -43.08
C ASP A 751 8.43 -13.38 -41.82
N VAL A 752 7.79 -13.42 -40.64
CA VAL A 752 8.08 -14.39 -39.56
C VAL A 752 6.80 -14.59 -38.73
N ALA A 753 6.24 -15.80 -38.78
CA ALA A 753 5.02 -16.18 -38.08
C ALA A 753 5.31 -16.71 -36.67
N LEU A 754 4.75 -16.08 -35.62
CA LEU A 754 4.30 -16.75 -34.40
C LEU A 754 3.13 -15.95 -33.81
N SER A 755 1.96 -16.57 -33.78
CA SER A 755 0.81 -16.14 -32.99
C SER A 755 1.16 -16.24 -31.50
N GLU A 756 1.50 -15.12 -30.86
CA GLU A 756 1.76 -15.10 -29.41
C GLU A 756 0.43 -15.10 -28.66
N ASP A 757 0.13 -16.21 -27.97
CA ASP A 757 -0.95 -16.25 -26.97
C ASP A 757 -0.70 -15.14 -25.94
N PRO A 758 -1.63 -14.18 -25.76
CA PRO A 758 -1.43 -13.01 -24.91
C PRO A 758 -1.21 -13.37 -23.42
N ALA A 759 -1.54 -14.59 -23.01
CA ALA A 759 -1.29 -15.06 -21.66
C ALA A 759 0.19 -15.40 -21.39
N ILE A 760 1.04 -15.53 -22.42
CA ILE A 760 2.43 -15.97 -22.24
C ILE A 760 3.32 -14.81 -21.81
N ILE A 761 3.92 -14.95 -20.63
CA ILE A 761 4.80 -13.96 -20.02
C ILE A 761 6.26 -14.35 -20.33
N PRO A 762 6.96 -13.59 -21.20
CA PRO A 762 8.32 -13.94 -21.62
C PRO A 762 9.30 -13.88 -20.45
N ARG A 763 10.36 -14.71 -20.55
CA ARG A 763 11.49 -14.72 -19.63
C ARG A 763 12.34 -13.47 -19.84
N MET A 764 12.75 -12.82 -18.76
CA MET A 764 13.74 -11.74 -18.81
C MET A 764 15.15 -12.28 -19.10
N ASP A 765 15.99 -11.45 -19.70
CA ASP A 765 17.41 -11.77 -19.90
C ASP A 765 18.12 -11.89 -18.53
N PRO A 766 18.70 -13.07 -18.18
CA PRO A 766 19.40 -13.27 -16.91
C PRO A 766 20.60 -12.34 -16.70
N ALA A 767 21.18 -11.81 -17.79
CA ALA A 767 22.31 -10.87 -17.73
C ALA A 767 21.88 -9.41 -17.52
N LEU A 768 20.57 -9.13 -17.60
CA LEU A 768 20.04 -7.77 -17.51
C LEU A 768 20.22 -7.22 -16.09
N ARG A 769 20.88 -6.06 -16.04
CA ARG A 769 21.05 -5.26 -14.82
C ARG A 769 20.21 -4.01 -14.94
N GLU A 770 19.72 -3.50 -13.82
CA GLU A 770 19.04 -2.22 -13.76
C GLU A 770 20.08 -1.10 -13.91
N PRO A 771 20.09 -0.34 -15.03
CA PRO A 771 21.06 0.73 -15.23
C PRO A 771 20.83 1.95 -14.33
N TYR A 772 19.58 2.20 -13.92
CA TYR A 772 19.20 3.41 -13.17
C TYR A 772 18.44 3.05 -11.89
N PRO A 773 19.10 2.35 -10.93
CA PRO A 773 18.46 1.98 -9.68
C PRO A 773 18.26 3.22 -8.79
N PHE A 774 17.26 3.14 -7.92
CA PHE A 774 16.91 4.15 -6.92
C PHE A 774 16.24 5.41 -7.46
N TYR A 775 15.88 6.29 -6.52
CA TYR A 775 15.19 7.55 -6.74
C TYR A 775 15.58 8.56 -5.65
N PHE A 776 15.31 9.84 -5.88
CA PHE A 776 15.55 10.90 -4.90
C PHE A 776 14.30 11.77 -4.70
N SER A 777 14.33 12.60 -3.66
CA SER A 777 13.28 13.59 -3.39
C SER A 777 13.77 15.00 -3.71
N LEU A 778 12.97 15.78 -4.43
CA LEU A 778 13.28 17.18 -4.74
C LEU A 778 13.39 18.04 -3.48
N SER A 779 12.64 17.72 -2.43
CA SER A 779 12.75 18.39 -1.14
C SER A 779 14.09 18.11 -0.45
N ALA A 780 14.67 16.91 -0.64
CA ALA A 780 15.97 16.58 -0.10
C ALA A 780 17.08 17.35 -0.81
N LEU A 781 17.04 17.44 -2.15
CA LEU A 781 17.99 18.23 -2.93
C LEU A 781 17.90 19.73 -2.58
N SER A 782 16.69 20.26 -2.47
CA SER A 782 16.46 21.67 -2.14
C SER A 782 16.91 22.01 -0.72
N LYS A 783 16.77 21.06 0.22
CA LYS A 783 17.30 21.18 1.59
C LYS A 783 18.83 21.31 1.60
N VAL A 784 19.53 20.54 0.78
CA VAL A 784 21.01 20.61 0.69
C VAL A 784 21.46 22.01 0.26
N LEU A 785 20.74 22.66 -0.65
CA LEU A 785 21.06 24.00 -1.15
C LEU A 785 20.41 25.15 -0.36
N HIS A 786 19.60 24.87 0.66
CA HIS A 786 18.84 25.88 1.41
C HIS A 786 17.98 26.78 0.51
N THR A 787 17.32 26.19 -0.49
CA THR A 787 16.47 26.88 -1.47
C THR A 787 15.01 26.42 -1.40
N SER A 788 14.10 27.16 -2.05
CA SER A 788 12.71 26.74 -2.19
C SER A 788 12.62 25.43 -2.97
N THR A 789 11.67 24.56 -2.59
CA THR A 789 11.54 23.25 -3.25
C THR A 789 11.08 23.42 -4.68
N ILE A 790 11.90 22.97 -5.64
CA ILE A 790 11.55 22.96 -7.06
C ILE A 790 10.29 22.12 -7.30
N SER A 791 9.37 22.63 -8.11
CA SER A 791 8.15 21.90 -8.48
C SER A 791 8.52 20.66 -9.31
N SER A 792 7.77 19.56 -9.14
CA SER A 792 8.02 18.35 -9.93
C SER A 792 7.84 18.58 -11.43
N ASP A 793 6.93 19.47 -11.83
CA ASP A 793 6.72 19.86 -13.23
C ASP A 793 7.96 20.61 -13.76
N ALA A 794 8.48 21.61 -13.04
CA ALA A 794 9.68 22.34 -13.46
C ALA A 794 10.92 21.45 -13.56
N PHE A 795 11.14 20.57 -12.56
CA PHE A 795 12.28 19.66 -12.59
C PHE A 795 12.19 18.66 -13.76
N ARG A 796 11.02 18.04 -13.98
CA ARG A 796 10.78 17.15 -15.13
C ARG A 796 10.96 17.89 -16.46
N GLY A 797 10.49 19.13 -16.53
CA GLY A 797 10.68 20.01 -17.68
C GLY A 797 12.16 20.18 -18.04
N ALA A 798 12.98 20.53 -17.04
CA ALA A 798 14.42 20.68 -17.21
C ALA A 798 15.11 19.37 -17.63
N VAL A 799 14.79 18.25 -16.98
CA VAL A 799 15.38 16.93 -17.32
C VAL A 799 15.02 16.52 -18.75
N ARG A 800 13.74 16.67 -19.14
CA ARG A 800 13.27 16.32 -20.50
C ARG A 800 13.82 17.26 -21.56
N HIS A 801 13.99 18.54 -21.26
CA HIS A 801 14.61 19.51 -22.16
C HIS A 801 16.05 19.12 -22.52
N LEU A 802 16.78 18.56 -21.53
CA LEU A 802 18.14 18.05 -21.71
C LEU A 802 18.21 16.66 -22.38
N GLY A 803 17.07 16.08 -22.78
CA GLY A 803 17.01 14.78 -23.46
C GLY A 803 17.01 13.55 -22.55
N TYR A 804 16.88 13.75 -21.24
CA TYR A 804 16.82 12.67 -20.25
C TYR A 804 15.37 12.29 -19.91
N GLN A 805 15.17 11.04 -19.52
CA GLN A 805 13.88 10.54 -19.05
C GLN A 805 13.72 10.75 -17.55
N CYS A 806 12.47 10.99 -17.13
CA CYS A 806 12.16 11.25 -15.74
C CYS A 806 10.76 10.72 -15.40
N THR A 807 10.71 9.89 -14.37
CA THR A 807 9.49 9.22 -13.88
C THR A 807 9.44 9.28 -12.36
N ARG A 808 8.41 8.68 -11.77
CA ARG A 808 8.20 8.60 -10.32
C ARG A 808 8.54 7.19 -9.84
N SER A 809 8.82 7.01 -8.56
CA SER A 809 8.89 5.67 -7.97
C SER A 809 7.62 5.32 -7.19
N HIS A 810 7.13 4.09 -7.36
CA HIS A 810 6.02 3.48 -6.64
C HIS A 810 6.30 3.37 -5.14
N THR A 811 7.58 3.26 -4.77
CA THR A 811 8.02 3.07 -3.37
C THR A 811 7.81 4.30 -2.49
N LYS A 812 7.76 5.51 -3.06
CA LYS A 812 7.64 6.74 -2.29
C LYS A 812 6.98 7.87 -3.08
N PRO A 813 5.99 8.59 -2.51
CA PRO A 813 5.42 9.78 -3.15
C PRO A 813 6.44 10.91 -3.28
N ASN A 814 6.22 11.79 -4.26
CA ASN A 814 7.08 12.94 -4.56
C ASN A 814 8.56 12.57 -4.82
N SER A 815 8.77 11.34 -5.31
CA SER A 815 10.06 10.85 -5.75
C SER A 815 10.27 11.12 -7.24
N ILE A 816 11.54 11.22 -7.61
CA ILE A 816 12.00 11.34 -8.99
C ILE A 816 13.02 10.24 -9.26
N ARG A 817 12.79 9.52 -10.37
CA ARG A 817 13.71 8.56 -10.97
C ARG A 817 14.07 9.05 -12.37
N THR A 818 15.34 8.93 -12.76
CA THR A 818 15.85 9.48 -14.03
C THR A 818 17.09 8.72 -14.49
N ASP A 819 17.35 8.75 -15.78
CA ASP A 819 18.59 8.29 -16.43
C ASP A 819 19.69 9.37 -16.44
N ALA A 820 19.39 10.59 -15.97
CA ALA A 820 20.35 11.67 -15.85
C ALA A 820 21.41 11.40 -14.76
N PRO A 821 22.71 11.61 -15.04
CA PRO A 821 23.76 11.47 -14.04
C PRO A 821 23.70 12.57 -12.98
N TRP A 822 24.30 12.31 -11.82
CA TRP A 822 24.32 13.25 -10.68
C TRP A 822 24.89 14.63 -11.01
N ASP A 823 25.86 14.73 -11.92
CA ASP A 823 26.40 16.02 -12.33
C ASP A 823 25.37 16.90 -13.05
N VAL A 824 24.48 16.29 -13.84
CA VAL A 824 23.37 16.96 -14.52
C VAL A 824 22.29 17.34 -13.50
N ILE A 825 21.93 16.43 -12.60
CA ILE A 825 20.96 16.72 -11.52
C ILE A 825 21.40 17.94 -10.70
N TRP A 826 22.67 17.98 -10.30
CA TRP A 826 23.19 19.12 -9.54
C TRP A 826 23.33 20.39 -10.38
N GLU A 827 23.58 20.30 -11.69
CA GLU A 827 23.54 21.48 -12.57
C GLU A 827 22.12 22.07 -12.66
N ILE A 828 21.10 21.23 -12.84
CA ILE A 828 19.69 21.68 -12.83
C ILE A 828 19.38 22.40 -11.51
N MET A 829 19.82 21.84 -10.38
CA MET A 829 19.60 22.47 -9.07
C MET A 829 20.38 23.77 -8.87
N ARG A 830 21.60 23.91 -9.42
CA ARG A 830 22.35 25.18 -9.42
C ARG A 830 21.65 26.23 -10.28
N GLU A 831 21.16 25.85 -11.44
CA GLU A 831 20.41 26.74 -12.33
C GLU A 831 19.06 27.15 -11.74
N TRP A 832 18.42 26.28 -10.94
CA TRP A 832 17.23 26.64 -10.16
C TRP A 832 17.53 27.77 -9.16
N VAL A 833 18.66 27.65 -8.45
CA VAL A 833 19.12 28.70 -7.53
C VAL A 833 19.40 30.00 -8.29
N ARG A 834 20.10 29.93 -9.43
CA ARG A 834 20.45 31.12 -10.22
C ARG A 834 19.24 31.82 -10.85
N GLN A 835 18.32 31.06 -11.45
CA GLN A 835 17.23 31.60 -12.28
C GLN A 835 15.96 31.91 -11.50
N LYS A 836 15.64 31.14 -10.44
CA LYS A 836 14.29 31.13 -9.84
C LYS A 836 14.29 31.34 -8.34
N SER A 837 15.27 30.79 -7.61
CA SER A 837 15.30 30.84 -6.15
C SER A 837 16.71 31.07 -5.58
N PRO A 838 17.24 32.31 -5.69
CA PRO A 838 18.55 32.67 -5.17
C PRO A 838 18.67 32.40 -3.67
N VAL A 839 19.80 31.84 -3.26
CA VAL A 839 20.10 31.56 -1.86
C VAL A 839 20.63 32.84 -1.20
N LYS A 840 20.20 33.14 0.02
CA LYS A 840 20.69 34.30 0.78
C LYS A 840 22.20 34.20 1.01
N GLU A 841 22.89 35.34 0.93
CA GLU A 841 24.29 35.43 1.32
C GLU A 841 24.49 34.90 2.75
N ASN A 842 25.54 34.08 2.95
CA ASN A 842 25.87 33.38 4.20
C ASN A 842 24.89 32.28 4.67
N ALA A 843 23.88 31.90 3.90
CA ALA A 843 23.01 30.77 4.27
C ALA A 843 23.74 29.42 4.22
N LEU A 844 24.71 29.28 3.32
CA LEU A 844 25.54 28.09 3.16
C LEU A 844 26.87 28.29 3.87
N LYS A 845 27.09 27.56 4.96
CA LYS A 845 28.35 27.61 5.71
C LYS A 845 29.47 26.89 4.93
N PRO A 846 30.71 27.40 4.95
CA PRO A 846 31.87 26.68 4.40
C PRO A 846 31.97 25.25 4.98
N GLY A 847 32.35 24.29 4.14
CA GLY A 847 32.42 22.87 4.53
C GLY A 847 31.09 22.11 4.51
N THR A 848 29.95 22.76 4.26
CA THR A 848 28.67 22.06 4.04
C THR A 848 28.58 21.49 2.62
N ALA A 849 27.78 20.43 2.44
CA ALA A 849 27.55 19.85 1.12
C ALA A 849 26.97 20.85 0.11
N GLY A 850 26.05 21.72 0.56
CA GLY A 850 25.48 22.78 -0.27
C GLY A 850 26.53 23.79 -0.75
N ALA A 851 27.44 24.21 0.13
CA ALA A 851 28.54 25.10 -0.24
C ALA A 851 29.46 24.45 -1.29
N ALA A 852 29.80 23.17 -1.12
CA ALA A 852 30.64 22.44 -2.07
C ALA A 852 29.98 22.29 -3.46
N ILE A 853 28.66 22.09 -3.50
CA ILE A 853 27.91 22.01 -4.76
C ILE A 853 27.83 23.38 -5.44
N MET A 854 27.55 24.45 -4.67
CA MET A 854 27.47 25.81 -5.20
C MET A 854 28.82 26.41 -5.59
N ALA A 855 29.93 25.93 -5.03
CA ALA A 855 31.28 26.29 -5.47
C ALA A 855 31.53 25.95 -6.95
N LYS A 856 30.82 24.96 -7.49
CA LYS A 856 30.87 24.56 -8.90
C LYS A 856 29.87 25.32 -9.80
N SER A 857 29.26 26.42 -9.33
CA SER A 857 28.37 27.24 -10.15
C SER A 857 29.13 28.01 -11.24
N ARG A 858 28.44 28.40 -12.33
CA ARG A 858 29.05 29.12 -13.46
C ARG A 858 29.76 30.39 -13.02
N GLU A 859 29.08 31.18 -12.19
CA GLU A 859 29.61 32.44 -11.64
C GLU A 859 30.89 32.19 -10.83
N ASN A 860 30.92 31.16 -10.00
CA ASN A 860 32.09 30.84 -9.17
C ASN A 860 33.23 30.23 -10.00
N LEU A 861 32.92 29.38 -10.98
CA LEU A 861 33.93 28.85 -11.91
C LEU A 861 34.53 29.94 -12.80
N GLN A 862 33.74 30.94 -13.19
CA GLN A 862 34.24 32.10 -13.92
C GLN A 862 35.16 32.95 -13.04
N LYS A 863 34.75 33.27 -11.81
CA LYS A 863 35.58 33.97 -10.82
C LYS A 863 36.89 33.21 -10.50
N GLN A 864 36.82 31.88 -10.37
CA GLN A 864 38.02 31.05 -10.17
C GLN A 864 38.94 31.09 -11.38
N LYS A 865 38.41 31.02 -12.61
CA LYS A 865 39.23 31.10 -13.83
C LYS A 865 39.91 32.46 -13.99
N GLU A 866 39.22 33.54 -13.62
CA GLU A 866 39.79 34.89 -13.58
C GLU A 866 40.89 34.97 -12.51
N GLY A 867 40.62 34.52 -11.29
CA GLY A 867 41.63 34.46 -10.23
C GLY A 867 42.84 33.56 -10.54
N ASP A 868 42.63 32.39 -11.16
CA ASP A 868 43.71 31.49 -11.60
C ASP A 868 44.56 32.13 -12.70
N LYS A 869 43.94 32.90 -13.59
CA LYS A 869 44.66 33.68 -14.61
C LYS A 869 45.54 34.74 -13.94
N ASP A 870 45.00 35.44 -12.95
CA ASP A 870 45.76 36.45 -12.19
C ASP A 870 46.90 35.82 -11.38
N LEU A 871 46.67 34.66 -10.76
CA LEU A 871 47.70 33.86 -10.07
C LEU A 871 48.80 33.34 -11.02
N ARG A 872 48.44 32.91 -12.23
CA ARG A 872 49.41 32.51 -13.27
C ARG A 872 50.25 33.68 -13.75
N LEU A 873 49.62 34.84 -13.97
CA LEU A 873 50.31 36.08 -14.35
C LEU A 873 51.26 36.52 -13.23
N LEU A 874 50.81 36.50 -11.97
CA LEU A 874 51.65 36.79 -10.81
C LEU A 874 52.85 35.84 -10.71
N LYS A 875 52.62 34.53 -10.88
CA LYS A 875 53.71 33.54 -10.89
C LYS A 875 54.73 33.83 -11.99
N GLN A 876 54.27 34.19 -13.20
CA GLN A 876 55.16 34.56 -14.31
C GLN A 876 55.96 35.84 -14.00
N GLU A 877 55.34 36.87 -13.44
CA GLU A 877 56.04 38.11 -13.07
C GLU A 877 57.07 37.90 -11.94
N ILE A 878 56.75 37.08 -10.94
CA ILE A 878 57.68 36.76 -9.85
C ILE A 878 58.88 35.96 -10.37
N VAL A 879 58.65 34.97 -11.25
CA VAL A 879 59.74 34.21 -11.88
C VAL A 879 60.61 35.12 -12.75
N PHE A 880 60.00 36.00 -13.55
CA PHE A 880 60.73 36.97 -14.35
C PHE A 880 61.56 37.95 -13.51
N ALA A 881 61.02 38.38 -12.37
CA ALA A 881 61.74 39.23 -11.41
C ALA A 881 62.94 38.49 -10.79
N ALA A 882 62.79 37.20 -10.47
CA ALA A 882 63.84 36.35 -9.91
C ALA A 882 64.98 36.08 -10.91
N GLU A 883 64.66 35.89 -12.19
CA GLU A 883 65.66 35.63 -13.23
C GLU A 883 66.42 36.88 -13.69
N ASN A 884 65.80 38.07 -13.60
CA ASN A 884 66.36 39.34 -14.13
C ASN A 884 66.70 40.37 -13.04
N GLY A 885 66.73 39.99 -11.77
CA GLY A 885 67.14 40.86 -10.65
C GLY A 885 68.65 41.07 -10.66
N LYS A 886 69.12 42.32 -10.65
CA LYS A 886 70.56 42.64 -10.63
C LYS A 886 71.17 42.61 -9.22
N ASP A 887 70.36 42.94 -8.21
CA ASP A 887 70.71 42.87 -6.79
C ASP A 887 69.46 42.60 -5.93
N ILE A 888 69.65 42.38 -4.62
CA ILE A 888 68.57 42.03 -3.68
C ILE A 888 67.52 43.15 -3.58
N SER A 889 67.93 44.41 -3.70
CA SER A 889 67.01 45.56 -3.59
C SER A 889 66.10 45.69 -4.82
N ASP A 890 66.66 45.45 -6.01
CA ASP A 890 65.96 45.43 -7.30
C ASP A 890 64.98 44.25 -7.36
N LEU A 891 65.40 43.08 -6.87
CA LEU A 891 64.53 41.91 -6.76
C LEU A 891 63.31 42.17 -5.87
N VAL A 892 63.54 42.71 -4.66
CA VAL A 892 62.46 43.05 -3.71
C VAL A 892 61.50 44.05 -4.36
N THR A 893 62.03 45.09 -5.01
CA THR A 893 61.21 46.12 -5.67
C THR A 893 60.35 45.53 -6.80
N LYS A 894 60.91 44.64 -7.62
CA LYS A 894 60.18 43.99 -8.73
C LYS A 894 59.10 43.04 -8.22
N VAL A 895 59.38 42.27 -7.16
CA VAL A 895 58.41 41.38 -6.53
C VAL A 895 57.30 42.18 -5.84
N GLU A 896 57.62 43.26 -5.14
CA GLU A 896 56.62 44.16 -4.55
C GLU A 896 55.75 44.81 -5.62
N ALA A 897 56.32 45.23 -6.74
CA ALA A 897 55.57 45.80 -7.85
C ALA A 897 54.64 44.76 -8.51
N ALA A 898 55.06 43.49 -8.63
CA ALA A 898 54.23 42.40 -9.12
C ALA A 898 53.07 42.06 -8.15
N LEU A 899 53.34 42.06 -6.85
CA LEU A 899 52.32 41.91 -5.80
C LEU A 899 51.34 43.09 -5.75
N TYR A 900 51.81 44.30 -6.05
CA TYR A 900 50.97 45.48 -6.14
C TYR A 900 50.06 45.45 -7.38
N ARG A 901 50.60 45.11 -8.56
CA ARG A 901 49.82 44.99 -9.80
C ARG A 901 48.79 43.87 -9.78
N SER A 902 49.08 42.77 -9.08
CA SER A 902 48.14 41.66 -8.87
C SER A 902 47.10 41.92 -7.77
N GLY A 903 47.12 43.10 -7.13
CA GLY A 903 46.12 43.50 -6.11
C GLY A 903 46.26 42.79 -4.75
N PHE A 904 47.33 42.02 -4.52
CA PHE A 904 47.47 41.15 -3.35
C PHE A 904 47.75 41.91 -2.03
N ARG A 905 48.10 43.20 -2.08
CA ARG A 905 48.39 44.03 -0.89
C ARG A 905 47.15 44.44 -0.08
N GLN A 906 45.92 44.21 -0.55
CA GLN A 906 44.70 44.58 0.20
C GLN A 906 44.18 43.49 1.16
N GLY A 907 44.81 42.31 1.23
CA GLY A 907 44.24 41.14 1.93
C GLY A 907 45.05 40.51 3.08
N LEU A 908 46.14 41.12 3.55
CA LEU A 908 46.96 40.53 4.62
C LEU A 908 46.58 41.07 6.00
N ASN A 909 45.57 40.44 6.63
CA ASN A 909 45.49 40.34 8.08
C ASN A 909 46.10 38.98 8.49
N LEU A 910 47.18 39.03 9.26
CA LEU A 910 47.92 37.88 9.76
C LEU A 910 47.15 37.19 10.90
N SER A 911 46.83 35.91 10.71
CA SER A 911 46.68 34.96 11.82
C SER A 911 47.19 33.58 11.41
N GLU A 912 48.31 33.21 12.03
CA GLU A 912 48.89 31.87 12.29
C GLU A 912 48.64 30.74 11.25
N PHE A 913 49.73 30.39 10.55
CA PHE A 913 49.86 29.15 9.80
C PHE A 913 50.64 28.12 10.62
N ASP A 914 49.97 27.01 10.94
CA ASP A 914 50.61 25.80 11.44
C ASP A 914 51.03 24.90 10.26
N SER A 915 52.17 24.26 10.43
CA SER A 915 52.97 23.62 9.39
C SER A 915 52.73 22.12 9.29
N ARG A 916 52.58 21.58 8.07
CA ARG A 916 53.01 20.23 7.65
C ARG A 916 52.87 20.03 6.12
N PRO A 917 53.85 19.39 5.44
CA PRO A 917 53.90 19.34 3.97
C PRO A 917 53.13 18.14 3.40
N ALA A 918 52.41 18.37 2.30
CA ALA A 918 51.87 17.31 1.44
C ALA A 918 52.82 17.06 0.27
N ASN A 919 53.28 15.82 0.15
CA ASN A 919 54.19 15.32 -0.86
C ASN A 919 53.52 15.30 -2.25
N MET A 920 54.17 15.90 -3.25
CA MET A 920 53.84 15.74 -4.67
C MET A 920 54.51 14.49 -5.21
N GLN A 921 53.74 13.56 -5.77
CA GLN A 921 54.20 12.68 -6.85
C GLN A 921 53.13 12.65 -7.94
N ASN A 922 53.52 13.21 -9.10
CA ASN A 922 52.91 12.96 -10.40
C ASN A 922 53.57 11.74 -11.02
N GLU A 923 52.78 10.86 -11.63
CA GLU A 923 53.04 10.09 -12.86
C GLU A 923 51.79 9.21 -13.12
N ALA A 924 50.92 9.52 -14.08
CA ALA A 924 51.01 9.32 -15.53
C ALA A 924 50.65 7.89 -16.00
N GLN A 925 49.46 7.79 -16.63
CA GLN A 925 49.07 6.94 -17.79
C GLN A 925 49.17 5.40 -17.66
N SER A 926 48.31 4.52 -18.19
CA SER A 926 47.12 4.48 -19.06
C SER A 926 46.50 3.06 -18.86
N THR A 927 45.22 2.73 -19.06
CA THR A 927 44.58 2.51 -20.37
C THR A 927 43.07 2.15 -20.21
N ASN A 928 42.23 2.82 -21.01
CA ASN A 928 41.06 2.38 -21.79
C ASN A 928 39.91 1.52 -21.20
N GLN A 929 38.81 2.20 -20.82
CA GLN A 929 37.38 2.00 -21.22
C GLN A 929 36.52 2.80 -20.19
N ALA A 930 35.59 3.70 -20.50
CA ALA A 930 34.87 4.05 -21.71
C ALA A 930 34.63 5.57 -21.78
N LEU A 931 34.64 6.11 -22.99
CA LEU A 931 34.36 7.49 -23.35
C LEU A 931 32.89 7.85 -23.05
N ALA A 932 32.63 8.44 -21.88
CA ALA A 932 31.56 9.42 -21.75
C ALA A 932 32.22 10.79 -21.94
N ILE A 933 31.80 11.51 -22.97
CA ILE A 933 32.16 12.91 -23.21
C ILE A 933 31.94 13.65 -21.89
N LYS A 934 33.02 14.07 -21.20
CA LYS A 934 32.96 15.10 -20.16
C LYS A 934 32.63 16.41 -20.88
N SER A 935 31.39 16.56 -21.32
CA SER A 935 30.84 17.87 -21.65
C SER A 935 30.96 18.69 -20.37
N ASN A 936 31.44 19.92 -20.47
CA ASN A 936 31.45 20.82 -19.33
C ASN A 936 29.99 21.00 -18.89
N THR A 937 29.54 20.31 -17.85
CA THR A 937 28.15 20.36 -17.38
C THR A 937 27.71 21.78 -17.03
N SER A 938 28.67 22.65 -16.71
CA SER A 938 28.49 24.09 -16.52
C SER A 938 28.13 24.87 -17.79
N THR A 939 28.00 24.25 -18.96
CA THR A 939 27.54 24.89 -20.21
C THR A 939 26.17 24.37 -20.69
N LEU A 940 25.50 23.50 -19.93
CA LEU A 940 24.19 22.95 -20.32
C LEU A 940 23.11 24.03 -20.33
N ASP A 941 22.30 24.14 -21.38
CA ASP A 941 21.17 25.08 -21.36
C ASP A 941 20.01 24.47 -20.57
N VAL A 942 19.74 24.99 -19.37
CA VAL A 942 18.70 24.46 -18.46
C VAL A 942 17.46 25.35 -18.53
N VAL A 943 16.42 24.82 -19.17
CA VAL A 943 15.12 25.48 -19.30
C VAL A 943 14.07 24.77 -18.44
N PHE A 944 13.47 25.51 -17.50
CA PHE A 944 12.39 25.01 -16.64
C PHE A 944 11.02 25.08 -17.33
N ASP A 945 10.82 24.28 -18.37
CA ASP A 945 9.54 24.20 -19.08
C ASP A 945 8.54 23.31 -18.33
N GLU A 946 7.70 23.94 -17.48
CA GLU A 946 6.66 23.21 -16.74
C GLU A 946 5.62 22.53 -17.65
N SER A 947 5.42 23.03 -18.88
CA SER A 947 4.47 22.41 -19.82
C SER A 947 5.00 21.07 -20.33
N LEU A 948 6.31 20.99 -20.61
CA LEU A 948 7.00 19.75 -20.97
C LEU A 948 7.05 18.76 -19.79
N GLY A 949 7.15 19.27 -18.57
CA GLY A 949 7.19 18.46 -17.35
C GLY A 949 5.83 17.99 -16.82
N ARG A 950 4.73 18.64 -17.23
CA ARG A 950 3.38 18.31 -16.77
C ARG A 950 2.91 16.99 -17.39
N GLU A 951 2.58 16.03 -16.54
CA GLU A 951 1.99 14.75 -16.96
C GLU A 951 0.49 14.93 -17.21
N VAL A 952 0.08 14.86 -18.49
CA VAL A 952 -1.33 14.90 -18.88
C VAL A 952 -1.91 13.47 -18.86
N THR A 953 -2.16 12.92 -17.68
CA THR A 953 -2.84 11.63 -17.59
C THR A 953 -4.35 11.82 -17.75
N LYS A 954 -4.94 11.22 -18.80
CA LYS A 954 -6.40 11.25 -19.07
C LYS A 954 -7.24 10.69 -17.92
N LYS A 955 -6.65 9.83 -17.08
CA LYS A 955 -7.32 9.16 -15.95
C LYS A 955 -6.60 9.49 -14.63
N ARG A 956 -7.37 9.85 -13.60
CA ARG A 956 -6.85 10.13 -12.25
C ARG A 956 -6.58 8.82 -11.51
N LEU A 957 -5.31 8.41 -11.44
CA LEU A 957 -4.87 7.16 -10.79
C LEU A 957 -4.60 7.34 -9.29
N VAL A 958 -5.00 6.35 -8.48
CA VAL A 958 -4.69 6.26 -7.04
C VAL A 958 -3.34 5.56 -6.85
N ARG A 959 -2.25 6.33 -6.95
CA ARG A 959 -0.88 5.78 -6.94
C ARG A 959 -0.35 5.49 -5.53
N TYR A 960 -0.61 6.40 -4.61
CA TYR A 960 -0.13 6.33 -3.23
C TYR A 960 -1.32 6.43 -2.28
N GLN A 961 -1.19 5.82 -1.10
CA GLN A 961 -2.21 5.94 -0.07
C GLN A 961 -2.23 7.37 0.48
N ILE A 962 -3.39 8.04 0.38
CA ILE A 962 -3.63 9.35 0.99
C ILE A 962 -4.06 9.09 2.43
N ASN A 963 -3.24 9.51 3.41
CA ASN A 963 -3.43 9.46 4.87
C ASN A 963 -4.38 8.37 5.42
N PRO A 964 -3.85 7.32 6.07
CA PRO A 964 -4.71 6.34 6.72
C PRO A 964 -5.54 6.94 7.86
N ARG A 965 -6.79 6.49 8.01
CA ARG A 965 -7.63 6.75 9.19
C ARG A 965 -7.06 6.04 10.43
N ALA A 966 -7.39 6.59 11.61
CA ALA A 966 -7.02 6.29 13.01
C ALA A 966 -6.33 4.97 13.47
N ASN A 967 -6.33 3.86 12.72
CA ASN A 967 -5.90 2.54 13.22
C ASN A 967 -4.51 2.10 12.72
N TRP A 968 -3.53 3.01 12.67
CA TRP A 968 -2.20 2.72 12.12
C TRP A 968 -1.10 2.95 13.16
N GLY A 969 -0.13 2.03 13.19
CA GLY A 969 1.00 1.95 14.13
C GLY A 969 1.91 3.19 14.14
N PRO A 970 2.99 3.18 14.96
CA PRO A 970 3.55 4.38 15.55
C PRO A 970 4.01 5.39 14.50
N LEU A 971 3.38 6.57 14.53
CA LEU A 971 3.83 7.76 13.84
C LEU A 971 5.26 8.09 14.29
N ASN A 972 6.17 8.29 13.34
CA ASN A 972 7.49 8.84 13.63
C ASN A 972 7.32 10.20 14.34
N ARG A 973 7.77 10.28 15.60
CA ARG A 973 7.83 11.52 16.38
C ARG A 973 8.65 12.57 15.61
N ALA A 974 7.98 13.57 15.05
CA ALA A 974 8.61 14.86 14.81
C ALA A 974 8.48 15.68 16.09
N SER A 975 9.54 15.71 16.89
CA SER A 975 9.67 16.64 18.01
C SER A 975 9.79 18.08 17.48
N GLY A 976 9.18 19.03 18.18
CA GLY A 976 9.45 20.44 17.93
C GLY A 976 8.35 21.39 18.41
N ARG A 977 8.39 21.75 19.69
CA ARG A 977 8.04 23.07 20.26
C ARG A 977 8.78 23.11 21.60
N GLY A 978 9.83 23.92 21.79
CA GLY A 978 9.88 25.34 21.51
C GLY A 978 9.48 26.05 22.79
N GLN A 979 10.47 26.28 23.66
CA GLN A 979 10.35 27.18 24.80
C GLN A 979 9.89 28.55 24.29
N GLY A 980 8.88 29.08 24.96
CA GLY A 980 8.40 30.45 24.93
C GLY A 980 7.72 30.68 26.26
#